data_AF-A0A821BU45-F1
#
_entry.id   AF-A0A821BU45-F1
#
_cell.length_a   1.000
_cell.length_b   1.000
_cell.length_c   1.000
_cell.angle_alpha   90.00
_cell.angle_beta   90.00
_cell.angle_gamma   90.00
#
_symmetry.space_group_name_H-M   'P 1'
#
loop_
_entity.id
_entity.type
_entity.pdbx_description
1 polymer ?
#
loop_
_entity_poly.entity_id
_entity_poly.type
_entity_poly.pdbx_seq_one_letter_code
_entity_poly.pdbx_strand_id
1 'polypeptide(L)'
;MFMTRSEYDRGVNTFSPEGRLFQVEYAIEAIKFGTTAIGIMTQEGVVLATEKRITSVLIEPRSIEKIVEVDEHCGCAMSGLIADAKTLIDKARVEAQNHWFTHNERMTIESITQSVSNMALAFSDDSDEVAPISRPFGVALLFAGWDETGPHLFHLDPSGTYTEYDAKAIGSGSEGADQTLQDVYHKSMKLSEACKHVLTILKQVMEEKLNATNVEMATVDAKDLFKIMIIFMVAEKPSLALSISQILSNGQLSSRKGFNNVCSVHEWTGKFQSNPSARFRMTSVAGHVFGLDFVPRYNNWDKVDPTELFAGETLKKEASSNHHMPAFLEKESRGADVIILWLDCDKEGENICFEVLDCIKNSINQNAKVLRARFSSITDKDIRHAFSNLAYPDKNQSLSVDARQELDLRIGCAFTRFQTRYFQGKYGDLDSSCISYGPCQTPTLGFCVDRYDKIQSFQSEPYWLLTIEIKHTNDKILKLYWDRGHVFDKEIAYFFLNNIKAANKVRVVSIKTEKKHKARPNALNTVDLLKVASAGLGMSPQNAMQVAERLYTSGYISYPRTETTQYADNADLKSVLRDLSNCSDTDWRSHIKSLLSEGQYTSPKRGKDVGDHPPITPVKAASSSSVGGGDYWRLYDYICRHFIATVSPDCIYEETTVLFDASNEAFSLSGKNVIEPGFTTIMPWKRVSNDEPIPSLTINEIFTIEDIKLDERHTTAPDYLTESELISLMEKHGIGTDASIPVHINNICERNYVKVDNGRRLIPTSLGIVLVHGYQKIDPELSLPHMRSSVETELNEIALGRVNYQQVVSHVLRIFEQKFHYFVQHIQGMDSLFEVSFSPLAASGKPFVRCGKCRRYMKLIESRPSRLHCETCKETYNLPQNGTIKVFKELRCPLDEFELVQYVANNNAKNFSLCPYCYNNPPFKDMRKNVGCNECTHPTCRYSLEFNGICTCYICKQGMFLLDVTSIPKYRLACNKCSFILTLPEAIQKITLKEGEFCKQCDTTLMDIEFNKEKSPDLSSLSSACILCHEYFLDAIQRTVTFITNMQNRPTSGRGGGTPGGPRGGGRGRGRGRGRGGSSNRGRGSSRGGRGRGRGKN
;
A
#
# COMPACT_ATOMS: atom_id res chain seq x y z
N MET A 1 -34.12 79.98 -8.21
CA MET A 1 -33.18 79.49 -9.24
C MET A 1 -33.55 78.04 -9.48
N PHE A 2 -34.11 77.69 -10.64
CA PHE A 2 -34.38 76.30 -10.96
C PHE A 2 -33.03 75.63 -11.29
N MET A 3 -32.66 74.62 -10.49
CA MET A 3 -31.45 73.84 -10.71
C MET A 3 -31.49 73.19 -12.11
N THR A 4 -30.35 73.11 -12.77
CA THR A 4 -30.25 72.44 -14.08
C THR A 4 -30.44 70.92 -13.92
N ARG A 5 -30.91 70.22 -14.97
CA ARG A 5 -31.11 68.75 -14.94
C ARG A 5 -29.88 67.97 -14.45
N SER A 6 -28.67 68.51 -14.60
CA SER A 6 -27.41 67.89 -14.13
C SER A 6 -27.12 68.05 -12.63
N GLU A 7 -27.82 68.94 -11.92
CA GLU A 7 -27.59 69.18 -10.48
C GLU A 7 -28.39 68.23 -9.61
N TYR A 8 -29.59 67.81 -10.03
CA TYR A 8 -30.35 66.70 -9.42
C TYR A 8 -29.62 65.35 -9.53
N ASP A 9 -28.71 65.25 -10.48
CA ASP A 9 -27.97 64.04 -10.82
C ASP A 9 -26.83 63.73 -9.82
N ARG A 10 -26.40 64.73 -9.04
CA ARG A 10 -25.19 64.65 -8.19
C ARG A 10 -25.43 64.20 -6.76
N GLY A 11 -26.66 64.29 -6.26
CA GLY A 11 -26.99 63.93 -4.89
C GLY A 11 -27.75 62.61 -4.82
N VAL A 12 -27.36 61.75 -3.87
CA VAL A 12 -27.95 60.41 -3.68
C VAL A 12 -29.40 60.48 -3.17
N ASN A 13 -29.72 61.54 -2.42
CA ASN A 13 -31.03 61.81 -1.81
C ASN A 13 -31.72 63.05 -2.41
N THR A 14 -31.31 63.50 -3.59
CA THR A 14 -31.89 64.69 -4.23
C THR A 14 -33.08 64.30 -5.12
N PHE A 15 -34.29 64.66 -4.70
CA PHE A 15 -35.51 64.43 -5.48
C PHE A 15 -35.61 65.41 -6.66
N SER A 16 -36.01 64.89 -7.83
CA SER A 16 -36.40 65.72 -8.97
C SER A 16 -37.69 66.50 -8.65
N PRO A 17 -38.02 67.56 -9.43
CA PRO A 17 -39.31 68.26 -9.30
C PRO A 17 -40.54 67.34 -9.44
N GLU A 18 -40.38 66.21 -10.11
CA GLU A 18 -41.39 65.16 -10.28
C GLU A 18 -41.37 64.10 -9.15
N GLY A 19 -40.56 64.29 -8.11
CA GLY A 19 -40.44 63.37 -6.98
C GLY A 19 -39.59 62.12 -7.24
N ARG A 20 -38.74 62.12 -8.28
CA ARG A 20 -37.96 60.95 -8.69
C ARG A 20 -36.54 60.99 -8.11
N LEU A 21 -35.98 59.82 -7.79
CA LEU A 21 -34.58 59.66 -7.40
C LEU A 21 -33.79 59.04 -8.56
N PHE A 22 -33.12 59.89 -9.34
CA PHE A 22 -32.38 59.44 -10.54
C PHE A 22 -31.29 58.41 -10.22
N GLN A 23 -30.66 58.48 -9.04
CA GLN A 23 -29.64 57.51 -8.61
C GLN A 23 -30.21 56.09 -8.43
N VAL A 24 -31.46 55.95 -7.98
CA VAL A 24 -32.15 54.66 -7.89
C VAL A 24 -32.49 54.15 -9.28
N GLU A 25 -32.96 55.03 -10.17
CA GLU A 25 -33.26 54.66 -11.56
C GLU A 25 -32.01 54.17 -12.31
N TYR A 26 -30.85 54.79 -12.09
CA TYR A 26 -29.58 54.30 -12.63
C TYR A 26 -29.18 52.94 -12.05
N ALA A 27 -29.43 52.72 -10.76
CA ALA A 27 -29.16 51.43 -10.14
C ALA A 27 -30.09 50.33 -10.69
N ILE A 28 -31.36 50.65 -11.00
CA ILE A 28 -32.30 49.75 -11.67
C ILE A 28 -31.83 49.44 -13.09
N GLU A 29 -31.42 50.44 -13.86
CA GLU A 29 -30.83 50.22 -15.19
C GLU A 29 -29.53 49.40 -15.11
N ALA A 30 -28.76 49.53 -14.02
CA ALA A 30 -27.54 48.76 -13.83
C ALA A 30 -27.77 47.23 -13.70
N ILE A 31 -28.96 46.81 -13.29
CA ILE A 31 -29.36 45.38 -13.25
C ILE A 31 -29.25 44.76 -14.65
N LYS A 32 -29.58 45.53 -15.70
CA LYS A 32 -29.60 45.06 -17.10
C LYS A 32 -28.20 44.77 -17.64
N PHE A 33 -27.13 45.21 -16.96
CA PHE A 33 -25.75 44.78 -17.29
C PHE A 33 -25.42 43.38 -16.77
N GLY A 34 -26.21 42.84 -15.84
CA GLY A 34 -26.05 41.48 -15.32
C GLY A 34 -26.66 40.42 -16.24
N THR A 35 -26.09 39.22 -16.23
CA THR A 35 -26.63 38.07 -16.97
C THR A 35 -27.95 37.60 -16.39
N THR A 36 -28.81 37.03 -17.22
CA THR A 36 -30.18 36.68 -16.85
C THR A 36 -30.23 35.61 -15.76
N ALA A 37 -31.08 35.82 -14.76
CA ALA A 37 -31.46 34.82 -13.76
C ALA A 37 -32.98 34.67 -13.71
N ILE A 38 -33.47 33.45 -13.48
CA ILE A 38 -34.89 33.09 -13.50
C ILE A 38 -35.20 32.27 -12.25
N GLY A 39 -36.32 32.59 -11.60
CA GLY A 39 -36.93 31.79 -10.53
C GLY A 39 -38.33 31.32 -10.91
N ILE A 40 -38.68 30.08 -10.58
CA ILE A 40 -40.05 29.54 -10.69
C ILE A 40 -40.42 28.83 -9.39
N MET A 41 -41.56 29.23 -8.80
CA MET A 41 -42.15 28.61 -7.62
C MET A 41 -43.21 27.58 -8.03
N THR A 42 -43.12 26.40 -7.45
CA THR A 42 -44.09 25.29 -7.60
C THR A 42 -44.56 24.83 -6.23
N GLN A 43 -45.63 24.02 -6.18
CA GLN A 43 -46.07 23.40 -4.92
C GLN A 43 -45.03 22.43 -4.32
N GLU A 44 -44.12 21.92 -5.15
CA GLU A 44 -43.07 20.97 -4.73
C GLU A 44 -41.78 21.68 -4.28
N GLY A 45 -41.57 22.96 -4.65
CA GLY A 45 -40.36 23.71 -4.34
C GLY A 45 -40.12 24.87 -5.30
N VAL A 46 -38.97 25.55 -5.16
CA VAL A 46 -38.56 26.67 -6.01
C VAL A 46 -37.29 26.30 -6.77
N VAL A 47 -37.25 26.60 -8.07
CA VAL A 47 -36.04 26.46 -8.90
C VAL A 47 -35.47 27.83 -9.23
N LEU A 48 -34.15 27.97 -9.13
CA LEU A 48 -33.38 29.11 -9.60
C LEU A 48 -32.43 28.65 -10.70
N ALA A 49 -32.32 29.40 -11.80
CA ALA A 49 -31.22 29.22 -12.75
C ALA A 49 -30.70 30.54 -13.30
N THR A 50 -29.44 30.55 -13.70
CA THR A 50 -28.73 31.76 -14.12
C THR A 50 -27.71 31.47 -15.21
N GLU A 51 -27.55 32.41 -16.13
CA GLU A 51 -26.49 32.40 -17.14
C GLU A 51 -25.15 32.82 -16.52
N LYS A 52 -24.08 32.07 -16.83
CA LYS A 52 -22.68 32.43 -16.56
C LYS A 52 -22.01 32.86 -17.87
N ARG A 53 -21.79 34.17 -18.02
CA ARG A 53 -21.10 34.72 -19.19
C ARG A 53 -19.58 34.67 -19.01
N ILE A 54 -18.92 33.81 -19.77
CA ILE A 54 -17.46 33.63 -19.74
C ILE A 54 -16.87 34.49 -20.87
N THR A 55 -16.45 35.71 -20.55
CA THR A 55 -15.98 36.68 -21.55
C THR A 55 -14.54 36.46 -22.02
N SER A 56 -13.79 35.56 -21.37
CA SER A 56 -12.40 35.26 -21.71
C SER A 56 -12.04 33.83 -21.31
N VAL A 57 -11.23 33.18 -22.14
CA VAL A 57 -10.63 31.87 -21.84
C VAL A 57 -9.66 31.91 -20.64
N LEU A 58 -9.28 33.11 -20.18
CA LEU A 58 -8.46 33.31 -18.98
C LEU A 58 -9.28 33.34 -17.68
N ILE A 59 -10.62 33.40 -17.78
CA ILE A 59 -11.51 33.40 -16.62
C ILE A 59 -11.83 31.95 -16.26
N GLU A 60 -11.54 31.56 -15.01
CA GLU A 60 -11.92 30.26 -14.46
C GLU A 60 -13.44 30.24 -14.23
N PRO A 61 -14.24 29.45 -14.98
CA PRO A 61 -15.70 29.49 -14.91
C PRO A 61 -16.25 29.15 -13.52
N ARG A 62 -15.54 28.32 -12.76
CA ARG A 62 -15.90 27.95 -11.37
C ARG A 62 -15.80 29.12 -10.38
N SER A 63 -15.03 30.16 -10.71
CA SER A 63 -14.90 31.34 -9.83
C SER A 63 -16.08 32.31 -9.93
N ILE A 64 -16.99 32.09 -10.88
CA ILE A 64 -18.21 32.86 -11.07
C ILE A 64 -19.35 32.07 -10.44
N GLU A 65 -19.80 32.50 -9.26
CA GLU A 65 -20.99 31.99 -8.57
C GLU A 65 -22.07 33.08 -8.64
N LYS A 66 -23.26 32.70 -9.11
CA LYS A 66 -24.40 33.62 -9.25
C LYS A 66 -25.64 33.13 -8.49
N ILE A 67 -25.68 31.85 -8.11
CA ILE A 67 -26.60 31.32 -7.11
C ILE A 67 -25.80 30.95 -5.86
N VAL A 68 -26.26 31.43 -4.71
CA VAL A 68 -25.58 31.24 -3.42
C VAL A 68 -26.56 30.77 -2.36
N GLU A 69 -26.06 29.99 -1.41
CA GLU A 69 -26.81 29.62 -0.20
C GLU A 69 -26.81 30.77 0.81
N VAL A 70 -27.98 31.11 1.34
CA VAL A 70 -28.18 32.13 2.39
C VAL A 70 -28.38 31.46 3.75
N ASP A 71 -29.22 30.43 3.80
CA ASP A 71 -29.42 29.52 4.92
C ASP A 71 -29.83 28.15 4.38
N GLU A 72 -29.93 27.12 5.21
CA GLU A 72 -30.26 25.76 4.75
C GLU A 72 -31.54 25.77 3.88
N HIS A 73 -32.56 26.52 4.30
CA HIS A 73 -33.85 26.63 3.63
C HIS A 73 -33.97 27.79 2.64
N CYS A 74 -32.87 28.51 2.34
CA CYS A 74 -32.90 29.71 1.52
C CYS A 74 -31.68 29.82 0.58
N GLY A 75 -31.93 29.90 -0.73
CA GLY A 75 -30.95 30.25 -1.75
C GLY A 75 -31.24 31.61 -2.38
N CYS A 76 -30.22 32.25 -2.95
CA CYS A 76 -30.34 33.54 -3.61
C CYS A 76 -29.66 33.54 -4.98
N ALA A 77 -30.37 33.95 -6.03
CA ALA A 77 -29.78 34.25 -7.34
C ALA A 77 -29.62 35.76 -7.52
N MET A 78 -28.53 36.19 -8.16
CA MET A 78 -28.23 37.62 -8.33
C MET A 78 -28.07 38.04 -9.80
N SER A 79 -28.43 39.29 -10.11
CA SER A 79 -28.12 39.94 -11.38
C SER A 79 -27.83 41.43 -11.20
N GLY A 80 -26.81 41.92 -11.90
CA GLY A 80 -26.32 43.30 -11.83
C GLY A 80 -24.86 43.34 -11.40
N LEU A 81 -24.49 44.31 -10.56
CA LEU A 81 -23.14 44.46 -10.03
C LEU A 81 -22.84 43.39 -8.95
N ILE A 82 -22.01 42.41 -9.28
CA ILE A 82 -21.67 41.28 -8.38
C ILE A 82 -21.05 41.75 -7.05
N ALA A 83 -20.28 42.84 -7.06
CA ALA A 83 -19.68 43.39 -5.84
C ALA A 83 -20.74 43.89 -4.85
N ASP A 84 -21.82 44.48 -5.35
CA ASP A 84 -22.95 44.96 -4.54
C ASP A 84 -23.75 43.77 -3.99
N ALA A 85 -23.92 42.72 -4.79
CA ALA A 85 -24.60 41.48 -4.38
C ALA A 85 -23.99 40.85 -3.12
N LYS A 86 -22.65 40.78 -3.06
CA LYS A 86 -21.94 40.14 -1.94
C LYS A 86 -22.28 40.79 -0.60
N THR A 87 -22.33 42.12 -0.54
CA THR A 87 -22.66 42.86 0.67
C THR A 87 -24.07 42.52 1.18
N LEU A 88 -25.05 42.49 0.26
CA LEU A 88 -26.45 42.18 0.58
C LEU A 88 -26.64 40.71 1.00
N ILE A 89 -25.95 39.77 0.33
CA ILE A 89 -25.99 38.34 0.67
C ILE A 89 -25.34 38.08 2.03
N ASP A 90 -24.20 38.71 2.32
CA ASP A 90 -23.53 38.55 3.62
C ASP A 90 -24.39 39.10 4.76
N LYS A 91 -25.12 40.20 4.53
CA LYS A 91 -26.14 40.68 5.47
C LYS A 91 -27.23 39.64 5.68
N ALA A 92 -27.79 39.07 4.61
CA ALA A 92 -28.83 38.05 4.68
C ALA A 92 -28.39 36.83 5.52
N ARG A 93 -27.16 36.35 5.29
CA ARG A 93 -26.55 35.24 6.05
C ARG A 93 -26.40 35.56 7.53
N VAL A 94 -25.88 36.75 7.84
CA VAL A 94 -25.68 37.18 9.24
C VAL A 94 -27.01 37.29 9.97
N GLU A 95 -28.04 37.88 9.34
CA GLU A 95 -29.37 38.01 9.95
C GLU A 95 -30.04 36.66 10.15
N ALA A 96 -30.03 35.78 9.15
CA ALA A 96 -30.59 34.44 9.28
C ALA A 96 -29.96 33.65 10.44
N GLN A 97 -28.62 33.67 10.54
CA GLN A 97 -27.90 32.98 11.61
C GLN A 97 -28.08 33.63 12.97
N ASN A 98 -28.15 34.96 13.05
CA ASN A 98 -28.43 35.68 14.30
C ASN A 98 -29.84 35.39 14.80
N HIS A 99 -30.83 35.35 13.92
CA HIS A 99 -32.20 35.00 14.25
C HIS A 99 -32.28 33.57 14.79
N TRP A 100 -31.66 32.62 14.07
CA TRP A 100 -31.57 31.24 14.52
C TRP A 100 -30.87 31.12 15.89
N PHE A 101 -29.76 31.81 16.09
CA PHE A 101 -29.05 31.79 17.37
C PHE A 101 -29.85 32.40 18.53
N THR A 102 -30.62 33.46 18.26
CA THR A 102 -31.34 34.23 19.28
C THR A 102 -32.68 33.60 19.64
N HIS A 103 -33.43 33.15 18.64
CA HIS A 103 -34.80 32.67 18.78
C HIS A 103 -34.93 31.15 18.66
N ASN A 104 -33.85 30.45 18.28
CA ASN A 104 -33.82 29.00 18.06
C ASN A 104 -34.88 28.51 17.06
N GLU A 105 -35.19 29.35 16.07
CA GLU A 105 -36.12 29.09 14.97
C GLU A 105 -35.58 29.68 13.67
N ARG A 106 -35.98 29.09 12.53
CA ARG A 106 -35.53 29.55 11.21
C ARG A 106 -36.22 30.86 10.86
N MET A 107 -35.46 31.82 10.35
CA MET A 107 -36.00 33.08 9.87
C MET A 107 -36.83 32.85 8.60
N THR A 108 -38.03 33.43 8.50
CA THR A 108 -38.87 33.30 7.29
C THR A 108 -38.18 33.92 6.09
N ILE A 109 -38.49 33.44 4.87
CA ILE A 109 -37.84 33.96 3.65
C ILE A 109 -38.16 35.44 3.45
N GLU A 110 -39.39 35.84 3.79
CA GLU A 110 -39.81 37.24 3.81
C GLU A 110 -38.97 38.07 4.78
N SER A 111 -38.76 37.60 6.02
CA SER A 111 -37.98 38.33 7.02
C SER A 111 -36.51 38.49 6.60
N ILE A 112 -35.92 37.43 6.00
CA ILE A 112 -34.57 37.51 5.42
C ILE A 112 -34.55 38.60 4.34
N THR A 113 -35.51 38.58 3.41
CA THR A 113 -35.60 39.55 2.31
C THR A 113 -35.79 40.98 2.83
N GLN A 114 -36.65 41.18 3.82
CA GLN A 114 -36.90 42.48 4.46
C GLN A 114 -35.64 43.03 5.14
N SER A 115 -34.83 42.19 5.78
CA SER A 115 -33.58 42.63 6.42
C SER A 115 -32.57 43.19 5.40
N VAL A 116 -32.56 42.62 4.20
CA VAL A 116 -31.72 43.05 3.08
C VAL A 116 -32.30 44.29 2.41
N SER A 117 -33.63 44.36 2.27
CA SER A 117 -34.37 45.56 1.82
C SER A 117 -34.06 46.78 2.69
N ASN A 118 -34.07 46.63 4.02
CA ASN A 118 -33.74 47.72 4.94
C ASN A 118 -32.31 48.24 4.74
N MET A 119 -31.35 47.33 4.48
CA MET A 119 -29.99 47.73 4.13
C MET A 119 -29.92 48.42 2.77
N ALA A 120 -30.71 47.97 1.79
CA ALA A 120 -30.79 48.61 0.49
C ALA A 120 -31.35 50.04 0.57
N LEU A 121 -32.20 50.35 1.54
CA LEU A 121 -32.75 51.69 1.79
C LEU A 121 -31.82 52.63 2.56
N ALA A 122 -30.76 52.12 3.18
CA ALA A 122 -29.88 52.89 4.07
C ALA A 122 -29.11 54.04 3.41
N PHE A 123 -29.12 54.18 2.08
CA PHE A 123 -28.59 55.38 1.41
C PHE A 123 -29.49 56.60 1.61
N SER A 124 -30.79 56.38 1.90
CA SER A 124 -31.80 57.43 2.07
C SER A 124 -31.96 57.92 3.52
N ASP A 125 -31.22 57.31 4.45
CA ASP A 125 -31.28 57.60 5.87
C ASP A 125 -30.22 58.63 6.27
N ASP A 126 -30.66 59.80 6.75
CA ASP A 126 -29.80 60.90 7.21
C ASP A 126 -29.47 60.79 8.73
N SER A 127 -29.71 59.63 9.36
CA SER A 127 -29.44 59.44 10.79
C SER A 127 -27.95 59.21 11.11
N ASP A 128 -27.46 59.83 12.19
CA ASP A 128 -26.07 59.75 12.66
C ASP A 128 -25.63 58.34 13.14
N GLU A 129 -26.56 57.38 13.22
CA GLU A 129 -26.33 56.04 13.79
C GLU A 129 -25.86 55.00 12.76
N VAL A 130 -26.06 55.22 11.46
CA VAL A 130 -25.65 54.30 10.38
C VAL A 130 -24.72 55.05 9.43
N ALA A 131 -23.57 54.45 9.09
CA ALA A 131 -22.64 55.07 8.14
C ALA A 131 -23.34 55.23 6.77
N PRO A 132 -23.51 56.46 6.26
CA PRO A 132 -24.29 56.71 5.04
C PRO A 132 -23.63 55.99 3.85
N ILE A 133 -24.40 55.16 3.17
CA ILE A 133 -23.93 54.46 1.96
C ILE A 133 -23.84 55.47 0.82
N SER A 134 -22.73 55.48 0.10
CA SER A 134 -22.43 56.51 -0.91
C SER A 134 -23.27 56.44 -2.19
N ARG A 135 -24.02 55.36 -2.42
CA ARG A 135 -24.94 55.16 -3.56
C ARG A 135 -25.88 53.95 -3.35
N PRO A 136 -27.01 53.85 -4.07
CA PRO A 136 -27.83 52.63 -4.12
C PRO A 136 -27.04 51.44 -4.71
N PHE A 137 -27.45 50.22 -4.33
CA PHE A 137 -26.86 48.98 -4.84
C PHE A 137 -27.39 48.67 -6.24
N GLY A 138 -26.52 48.47 -7.23
CA GLY A 138 -26.89 48.18 -8.62
C GLY A 138 -27.14 46.69 -8.89
N VAL A 139 -27.90 46.01 -8.02
CA VAL A 139 -28.16 44.57 -8.09
C VAL A 139 -29.61 44.25 -7.76
N ALA A 140 -30.19 43.28 -8.47
CA ALA A 140 -31.43 42.61 -8.09
C ALA A 140 -31.15 41.19 -7.59
N LEU A 141 -31.94 40.75 -6.61
CA LEU A 141 -31.83 39.45 -5.98
C LEU A 141 -33.16 38.68 -6.11
N LEU A 142 -33.06 37.37 -6.32
CA LEU A 142 -34.16 36.42 -6.21
C LEU A 142 -33.89 35.49 -5.03
N PHE A 143 -34.61 35.67 -3.93
CA PHE A 143 -34.59 34.76 -2.79
C PHE A 143 -35.59 33.63 -3.04
N ALA A 144 -35.09 32.40 -3.10
CA ALA A 144 -35.89 31.20 -3.18
C ALA A 144 -35.74 30.42 -1.89
N GLY A 145 -36.84 30.03 -1.28
CA GLY A 145 -36.78 29.28 -0.04
C GLY A 145 -38.01 28.44 0.25
N TRP A 146 -37.91 27.64 1.31
CA TRP A 146 -39.03 26.87 1.85
C TRP A 146 -39.10 27.09 3.36
N ASP A 147 -40.18 27.71 3.84
CA ASP A 147 -40.43 27.88 5.28
C ASP A 147 -41.73 27.17 5.71
N GLU A 148 -42.23 27.48 6.91
CA GLU A 148 -43.42 26.85 7.46
C GLU A 148 -44.69 27.12 6.64
N THR A 149 -44.72 28.22 5.89
CA THR A 149 -45.85 28.58 5.02
C THR A 149 -45.75 27.99 3.61
N GLY A 150 -44.60 27.41 3.24
CA GLY A 150 -44.39 26.68 2.00
C GLY A 150 -43.21 27.20 1.18
N PRO A 151 -43.20 26.98 -0.14
CA PRO A 151 -42.21 27.53 -1.04
C PRO A 151 -42.46 29.02 -1.28
N HIS A 152 -41.39 29.82 -1.29
CA HIS A 152 -41.46 31.28 -1.49
C HIS A 152 -40.39 31.75 -2.47
N LEU A 153 -40.76 32.68 -3.36
CA LEU A 153 -39.85 33.34 -4.29
C LEU A 153 -40.02 34.86 -4.20
N PHE A 154 -39.04 35.54 -3.61
CA PHE A 154 -39.03 36.99 -3.47
C PHE A 154 -38.03 37.63 -4.43
N HIS A 155 -38.46 38.70 -5.09
CA HIS A 155 -37.61 39.59 -5.86
C HIS A 155 -37.33 40.85 -5.05
N LEU A 156 -36.06 41.22 -4.91
CA LEU A 156 -35.61 42.48 -4.32
C LEU A 156 -34.87 43.30 -5.38
N ASP A 157 -35.26 44.56 -5.54
CA ASP A 157 -34.61 45.50 -6.46
C ASP A 157 -33.84 46.64 -5.74
N PRO A 158 -32.99 47.40 -6.45
CA PRO A 158 -32.19 48.50 -5.93
C PRO A 158 -32.96 49.61 -5.19
N SER A 159 -34.26 49.75 -5.40
CA SER A 159 -35.09 50.72 -4.68
C SER A 159 -35.35 50.30 -3.23
N GLY A 160 -34.96 49.08 -2.85
CA GLY A 160 -35.34 48.47 -1.58
C GLY A 160 -36.73 47.85 -1.61
N THR A 161 -37.46 47.94 -2.72
CA THR A 161 -38.74 47.25 -2.90
C THR A 161 -38.50 45.76 -3.05
N TYR A 162 -39.20 44.95 -2.26
CA TYR A 162 -39.28 43.51 -2.46
C TYR A 162 -40.72 43.07 -2.69
N THR A 163 -40.91 42.03 -3.50
CA THR A 163 -42.23 41.52 -3.87
C THR A 163 -42.15 40.01 -4.11
N GLU A 164 -43.17 39.28 -3.69
CA GLU A 164 -43.29 37.84 -3.90
C GLU A 164 -43.83 37.53 -5.31
N TYR A 165 -43.30 36.50 -5.96
CA TYR A 165 -43.66 36.11 -7.32
C TYR A 165 -43.87 34.61 -7.47
N ASP A 166 -44.84 34.22 -8.29
CA ASP A 166 -45.01 32.84 -8.76
C ASP A 166 -43.85 32.41 -9.70
N ALA A 167 -43.39 33.33 -10.54
CA ALA A 167 -42.20 33.20 -11.36
C ALA A 167 -41.67 34.59 -11.73
N LYS A 168 -40.35 34.75 -11.80
CA LYS A 168 -39.73 36.04 -12.11
C LYS A 168 -38.35 35.90 -12.76
N ALA A 169 -38.06 36.73 -13.76
CA ALA A 169 -36.74 36.90 -14.33
C ALA A 169 -36.11 38.26 -13.95
N ILE A 170 -34.78 38.28 -13.81
CA ILE A 170 -33.96 39.48 -13.58
C ILE A 170 -32.74 39.49 -14.51
N GLY A 171 -32.19 40.67 -14.81
CA GLY A 171 -31.00 40.83 -15.66
C GLY A 171 -31.30 41.18 -17.11
N SER A 172 -30.27 41.08 -17.97
CA SER A 172 -30.29 41.59 -19.35
C SER A 172 -31.40 41.03 -20.23
N GLY A 173 -31.77 39.75 -20.04
CA GLY A 173 -32.82 39.07 -20.81
C GLY A 173 -34.16 38.95 -20.07
N SER A 174 -34.36 39.71 -18.99
CA SER A 174 -35.55 39.58 -18.13
C SER A 174 -36.87 39.86 -18.83
N GLU A 175 -36.97 40.90 -19.67
CA GLU A 175 -38.21 41.24 -20.37
C GLU A 175 -38.71 40.11 -21.28
N GLY A 176 -37.83 39.49 -22.06
CA GLY A 176 -38.17 38.36 -22.92
C GLY A 176 -38.46 37.07 -22.14
N ALA A 177 -37.73 36.85 -21.04
CA ALA A 177 -37.95 35.72 -20.16
C ALA A 177 -39.29 35.82 -19.42
N ASP A 178 -39.65 37.00 -18.90
CA ASP A 178 -40.92 37.25 -18.21
C ASP A 178 -42.11 37.04 -19.16
N GLN A 179 -42.03 37.46 -20.43
CA GLN A 179 -43.09 37.21 -21.40
C GLN A 179 -43.31 35.71 -21.65
N THR A 180 -42.22 34.94 -21.75
CA THR A 180 -42.30 33.49 -21.95
C THR A 180 -42.78 32.76 -20.69
N LEU A 181 -42.40 33.25 -19.51
CA LEU A 181 -42.88 32.73 -18.24
C LEU A 181 -44.40 32.88 -18.11
N GLN A 182 -44.98 34.00 -18.57
CA GLN A 182 -46.43 34.21 -18.56
C GLN A 182 -47.19 33.16 -19.40
N ASP A 183 -46.60 32.71 -20.51
CA ASP A 183 -47.25 31.74 -21.41
C ASP A 183 -47.14 30.29 -20.90
N VAL A 184 -46.06 29.96 -20.19
CA VAL A 184 -45.71 28.58 -19.82
C VAL A 184 -46.08 28.25 -18.37
N TYR A 185 -46.13 29.25 -17.49
CA TYR A 185 -46.39 29.06 -16.07
C TYR A 185 -47.83 28.66 -15.77
N HIS A 186 -48.00 27.70 -14.84
CA HIS A 186 -49.30 27.34 -14.28
C HIS A 186 -49.13 26.75 -12.87
N LYS A 187 -50.11 26.99 -11.99
CA LYS A 187 -49.99 26.67 -10.55
C LYS A 187 -49.82 25.19 -10.20
N SER A 188 -50.19 24.27 -11.11
CA SER A 188 -50.02 22.82 -10.91
C SER A 188 -48.72 22.26 -11.51
N MET A 189 -47.79 23.11 -11.95
CA MET A 189 -46.49 22.72 -12.48
C MET A 189 -45.67 21.99 -11.43
N LYS A 190 -45.03 20.88 -11.82
CA LYS A 190 -44.12 20.12 -10.95
C LYS A 190 -42.71 20.71 -10.96
N LEU A 191 -41.90 20.47 -9.92
CA LEU A 191 -40.54 20.99 -9.83
C LEU A 191 -39.66 20.49 -11.00
N SER A 192 -39.81 19.21 -11.37
CA SER A 192 -39.10 18.62 -12.52
C SER A 192 -39.47 19.23 -13.87
N GLU A 193 -40.70 19.75 -13.98
CA GLU A 193 -41.19 20.46 -15.16
C GLU A 193 -40.66 21.90 -15.18
N ALA A 194 -40.70 22.57 -14.03
CA ALA A 194 -40.12 23.90 -13.85
C ALA A 194 -38.63 23.94 -14.21
N CYS A 195 -37.83 22.94 -13.78
CA CYS A 195 -36.42 22.83 -14.18
C CYS A 195 -36.21 22.79 -15.70
N LYS A 196 -37.11 22.13 -16.45
CA LYS A 196 -37.01 22.07 -17.92
C LYS A 196 -37.40 23.39 -18.58
N HIS A 197 -38.46 24.03 -18.08
CA HIS A 197 -38.94 25.31 -18.60
C HIS A 197 -37.91 26.42 -18.36
N VAL A 198 -37.32 26.50 -17.16
CA VAL A 198 -36.27 27.48 -16.85
C VAL A 198 -35.07 27.36 -17.81
N LEU A 199 -34.60 26.13 -18.08
CA LEU A 199 -33.49 25.93 -19.03
C LEU A 199 -33.88 26.25 -20.47
N THR A 200 -35.14 26.01 -20.84
CA THR A 200 -35.67 26.32 -22.18
C THR A 200 -35.77 27.82 -22.41
N ILE A 201 -36.24 28.56 -21.40
CA ILE A 201 -36.36 30.02 -21.43
C ILE A 201 -34.96 30.65 -21.43
N LEU A 202 -34.04 30.20 -20.57
CA LEU A 202 -32.65 30.64 -20.59
C LEU A 202 -32.03 30.44 -21.98
N LYS A 203 -32.22 29.26 -22.59
CA LYS A 203 -31.71 28.99 -23.95
C LYS A 203 -32.25 29.97 -25.01
N GLN A 204 -33.46 30.51 -24.84
CA GLN A 204 -34.04 31.47 -25.80
C GLN A 204 -33.47 32.88 -25.63
N VAL A 205 -33.14 33.29 -24.40
CA VAL A 205 -32.65 34.64 -24.09
C VAL A 205 -31.12 34.74 -24.01
N MET A 206 -30.41 33.60 -24.02
CA MET A 206 -28.95 33.53 -24.04
C MET A 206 -28.39 33.73 -25.46
N GLU A 207 -27.32 34.52 -25.57
CA GLU A 207 -26.58 34.71 -26.82
C GLU A 207 -25.78 33.46 -27.21
N GLU A 208 -25.20 32.78 -26.22
CA GLU A 208 -24.43 31.55 -26.42
C GLU A 208 -25.31 30.30 -26.33
N LYS A 209 -24.89 29.22 -27.03
CA LYS A 209 -25.53 27.91 -26.88
C LYS A 209 -25.36 27.41 -25.44
N LEU A 210 -26.49 27.06 -24.82
CA LEU A 210 -26.54 26.47 -23.49
C LEU A 210 -25.67 25.21 -23.41
N ASN A 211 -24.78 25.18 -22.43
CA ASN A 211 -23.91 24.05 -22.08
C ASN A 211 -23.73 23.96 -20.56
N ALA A 212 -23.05 22.92 -20.07
CA ALA A 212 -22.92 22.68 -18.63
C ALA A 212 -22.00 23.68 -17.89
N THR A 213 -21.24 24.51 -18.61
CA THR A 213 -20.30 25.47 -18.02
C THR A 213 -20.82 26.90 -18.00
N ASN A 214 -21.83 27.22 -18.81
CA ASN A 214 -22.40 28.58 -18.91
C ASN A 214 -23.79 28.72 -18.25
N VAL A 215 -24.27 27.70 -17.54
CA VAL A 215 -25.51 27.75 -16.75
C VAL A 215 -25.29 27.18 -15.35
N GLU A 216 -25.92 27.81 -14.36
CA GLU A 216 -26.00 27.32 -12.99
C GLU A 216 -27.47 27.24 -12.58
N MET A 217 -27.82 26.17 -11.86
CA MET A 217 -29.21 25.88 -11.45
C MET A 217 -29.20 25.26 -10.06
N ALA A 218 -30.15 25.66 -9.23
CA ALA A 218 -30.38 25.11 -7.90
C ALA A 218 -31.88 24.98 -7.63
N THR A 219 -32.24 24.08 -6.72
CA THR A 219 -33.62 23.87 -6.26
C THR A 219 -33.69 23.94 -4.75
N VAL A 220 -34.82 24.43 -4.23
CA VAL A 220 -35.15 24.40 -2.80
C VAL A 220 -36.50 23.72 -2.65
N ASP A 221 -36.56 22.60 -1.91
CA ASP A 221 -37.80 21.86 -1.65
C ASP A 221 -37.94 21.42 -0.19
N ALA A 222 -39.12 20.94 0.19
CA ALA A 222 -39.48 20.54 1.55
C ALA A 222 -38.65 19.37 2.12
N LYS A 223 -38.02 18.56 1.26
CA LYS A 223 -37.32 17.31 1.63
C LYS A 223 -35.80 17.49 1.62
N ASP A 224 -35.29 18.20 0.63
CA ASP A 224 -33.89 18.44 0.32
C ASP A 224 -33.67 19.96 0.16
N LEU A 225 -33.81 20.69 1.26
CA LEU A 225 -33.32 22.07 1.44
C LEU A 225 -32.03 22.33 0.60
N PHE A 226 -31.85 23.54 0.04
CA PHE A 226 -30.86 23.90 -1.02
C PHE A 226 -29.67 22.91 -1.20
N LYS A 227 -29.69 22.04 -2.23
CA LYS A 227 -28.71 20.94 -2.34
C LYS A 227 -28.02 20.77 -3.70
N ILE A 228 -26.69 20.74 -3.68
CA ILE A 228 -25.84 20.26 -4.79
C ILE A 228 -25.54 18.77 -4.56
N MET A 229 -25.77 17.92 -5.57
CA MET A 229 -25.52 16.46 -5.48
C MET A 229 -24.04 16.15 -5.20
N ILE A 230 -23.76 15.37 -4.16
CA ILE A 230 -22.40 14.98 -3.76
C ILE A 230 -22.15 13.51 -4.10
N ILE A 231 -21.09 13.25 -4.87
CA ILE A 231 -20.66 11.91 -5.27
C ILE A 231 -19.34 11.60 -4.55
N PHE A 232 -19.41 10.69 -3.57
CA PHE A 232 -18.26 10.23 -2.83
C PHE A 232 -17.64 9.01 -3.51
N MET A 233 -16.32 9.03 -3.72
CA MET A 233 -15.61 7.98 -4.44
C MET A 233 -14.40 7.52 -3.64
N VAL A 234 -14.17 6.21 -3.59
CA VAL A 234 -13.10 5.63 -2.77
C VAL A 234 -12.30 4.60 -3.57
N ALA A 235 -11.00 4.84 -3.73
CA ALA A 235 -10.05 3.89 -4.31
C ALA A 235 -9.26 3.11 -3.24
N GLU A 236 -8.56 2.04 -3.62
CA GLU A 236 -7.83 1.19 -2.65
C GLU A 236 -6.55 1.85 -2.10
N LYS A 237 -5.88 2.69 -2.91
CA LYS A 237 -4.59 3.30 -2.57
C LYS A 237 -4.56 4.79 -2.95
N PRO A 238 -3.78 5.63 -2.25
CA PRO A 238 -3.72 7.07 -2.56
C PRO A 238 -3.26 7.40 -3.99
N SER A 239 -2.33 6.63 -4.54
CA SER A 239 -1.89 6.80 -5.93
C SER A 239 -3.02 6.53 -6.93
N LEU A 240 -3.83 5.49 -6.69
CA LEU A 240 -4.98 5.14 -7.52
C LEU A 240 -6.03 6.26 -7.53
N ALA A 241 -6.39 6.78 -6.35
CA ALA A 241 -7.34 7.89 -6.24
C ALA A 241 -6.89 9.13 -7.02
N LEU A 242 -5.59 9.46 -6.96
CA LEU A 242 -5.04 10.58 -7.73
C LEU A 242 -5.14 10.31 -9.24
N SER A 243 -4.70 9.15 -9.72
CA SER A 243 -4.72 8.84 -11.15
C SER A 243 -6.14 8.80 -11.72
N ILE A 244 -7.08 8.17 -11.01
CA ILE A 244 -8.50 8.10 -11.44
C ILE A 244 -9.13 9.49 -11.44
N SER A 245 -8.90 10.29 -10.40
CA SER A 245 -9.44 11.66 -10.34
C SER A 245 -8.85 12.56 -11.43
N GLN A 246 -7.57 12.43 -11.78
CA GLN A 246 -6.95 13.14 -12.90
C GLN A 246 -7.61 12.79 -14.24
N ILE A 247 -7.88 11.50 -14.49
CA ILE A 247 -8.56 11.05 -15.72
C ILE A 247 -9.98 11.60 -15.79
N LEU A 248 -10.79 11.38 -14.75
CA LEU A 248 -12.21 11.74 -14.76
C LEU A 248 -12.45 13.26 -14.74
N SER A 249 -11.54 14.04 -14.15
CA SER A 249 -11.61 15.50 -14.13
C SER A 249 -10.94 16.17 -15.32
N ASN A 250 -10.32 15.42 -16.25
CA ASN A 250 -9.45 15.97 -17.30
C ASN A 250 -8.34 16.87 -16.73
N GLY A 251 -7.81 16.51 -15.56
CA GLY A 251 -6.83 17.28 -14.80
C GLY A 251 -7.40 18.48 -14.01
N GLN A 252 -8.69 18.79 -14.14
CA GLN A 252 -9.34 19.94 -13.50
C GLN A 252 -9.91 19.61 -12.11
N LEU A 253 -9.03 19.27 -11.17
CA LEU A 253 -9.38 18.94 -9.78
C LEU A 253 -8.66 19.84 -8.76
N SER A 254 -9.28 20.00 -7.60
CA SER A 254 -8.65 20.57 -6.40
C SER A 254 -8.27 19.44 -5.44
N SER A 255 -7.04 19.45 -4.92
CA SER A 255 -6.57 18.44 -3.97
C SER A 255 -6.28 19.06 -2.61
N ARG A 256 -6.73 18.39 -1.55
CA ARG A 256 -6.35 18.72 -0.17
C ARG A 256 -5.89 17.47 0.58
N LYS A 257 -5.04 17.68 1.58
CA LYS A 257 -4.60 16.61 2.49
C LYS A 257 -5.74 16.24 3.44
N GLY A 258 -6.01 14.94 3.61
CA GLY A 258 -6.92 14.45 4.64
C GLY A 258 -6.34 14.63 6.04
N PHE A 259 -7.19 14.67 7.07
CA PHE A 259 -6.72 14.87 8.45
C PHE A 259 -5.86 13.71 8.98
N ASN A 260 -5.97 12.52 8.36
CA ASN A 260 -5.14 11.37 8.71
C ASN A 260 -3.70 11.45 8.20
N ASN A 261 -3.34 12.50 7.43
CA ASN A 261 -2.01 12.70 6.82
C ASN A 261 -1.54 11.60 5.85
N VAL A 262 -2.34 10.56 5.61
CA VAL A 262 -2.04 9.45 4.70
C VAL A 262 -2.74 9.67 3.37
N CYS A 263 -4.06 9.90 3.40
CA CYS A 263 -4.88 10.04 2.21
C CYS A 263 -5.08 11.51 1.83
N SER A 264 -5.33 11.74 0.55
CA SER A 264 -5.73 13.03 0.01
C SER A 264 -7.20 12.97 -0.43
N VAL A 265 -7.82 14.13 -0.55
CA VAL A 265 -9.18 14.28 -1.09
C VAL A 265 -9.08 15.13 -2.34
N HIS A 266 -9.65 14.64 -3.44
CA HIS A 266 -9.63 15.24 -4.76
C HIS A 266 -11.06 15.61 -5.16
N GLU A 267 -11.32 16.90 -5.37
CA GLU A 267 -12.65 17.44 -5.57
C GLU A 267 -12.77 18.16 -6.93
N TRP A 268 -13.88 17.95 -7.63
CA TRP A 268 -14.22 18.68 -8.86
C TRP A 268 -15.73 18.68 -9.11
N THR A 269 -16.19 19.53 -10.01
CA THR A 269 -17.58 19.54 -10.49
C THR A 269 -17.64 18.96 -11.90
N GLY A 270 -18.64 18.13 -12.18
CA GLY A 270 -18.84 17.54 -13.49
C GLY A 270 -20.23 16.92 -13.67
N LYS A 271 -20.47 16.34 -14.85
CA LYS A 271 -21.71 15.66 -15.17
C LYS A 271 -21.74 14.25 -14.55
N PHE A 272 -22.88 13.86 -13.98
CA PHE A 272 -23.15 12.50 -13.57
C PHE A 272 -24.55 12.07 -14.01
N GLN A 273 -24.62 11.06 -14.88
CA GLN A 273 -25.88 10.60 -15.47
C GLN A 273 -26.70 11.76 -16.08
N SER A 274 -27.95 11.94 -15.65
CA SER A 274 -28.83 13.04 -16.06
C SER A 274 -28.54 14.36 -15.35
N ASN A 275 -27.74 14.37 -14.27
CA ASN A 275 -27.41 15.59 -13.54
C ASN A 275 -26.25 16.34 -14.23
N PRO A 276 -26.46 17.58 -14.69
CA PRO A 276 -25.43 18.35 -15.39
C PRO A 276 -24.32 18.89 -14.48
N SER A 277 -24.54 18.97 -13.16
CA SER A 277 -23.61 19.57 -12.20
C SER A 277 -23.64 18.85 -10.85
N ALA A 278 -22.77 17.84 -10.70
CA ALA A 278 -22.53 17.12 -9.45
C ALA A 278 -21.12 17.40 -8.92
N ARG A 279 -20.99 17.46 -7.59
CA ARG A 279 -19.70 17.64 -6.90
C ARG A 279 -19.10 16.27 -6.57
N PHE A 280 -17.99 15.95 -7.22
CA PHE A 280 -17.23 14.74 -6.98
C PHE A 280 -16.23 14.96 -5.85
N ARG A 281 -16.13 13.97 -4.95
CA ARG A 281 -15.16 13.90 -3.86
C ARG A 281 -14.51 12.51 -3.89
N MET A 282 -13.34 12.42 -4.51
CA MET A 282 -12.54 11.19 -4.55
C MET A 282 -11.53 11.16 -3.40
N THR A 283 -11.44 10.02 -2.74
CA THR A 283 -10.37 9.70 -1.80
C THR A 283 -9.97 8.22 -1.90
N SER A 284 -9.22 7.73 -0.94
CA SER A 284 -8.73 6.35 -0.90
C SER A 284 -8.67 5.80 0.50
N VAL A 285 -8.61 4.48 0.59
CA VAL A 285 -8.03 3.77 1.73
C VAL A 285 -6.52 3.53 1.49
N ALA A 286 -5.91 2.63 2.26
CA ALA A 286 -4.50 2.25 2.12
C ALA A 286 -4.35 0.72 2.22
N GLY A 287 -5.07 0.01 1.35
CA GLY A 287 -5.37 -1.43 1.50
C GLY A 287 -6.52 -1.67 2.47
N HIS A 288 -6.56 -2.85 3.10
CA HIS A 288 -7.58 -3.19 4.10
C HIS A 288 -7.71 -2.13 5.19
N VAL A 289 -8.96 -1.73 5.46
CA VAL A 289 -9.33 -0.87 6.58
C VAL A 289 -9.26 -1.66 7.89
N PHE A 290 -9.67 -2.92 7.84
CA PHE A 290 -9.73 -3.79 9.00
C PHE A 290 -8.82 -5.02 8.89
N GLY A 291 -8.32 -5.49 10.03
CA GLY A 291 -7.79 -6.82 10.22
C GLY A 291 -8.68 -7.61 11.18
N LEU A 292 -8.80 -8.91 10.95
CA LEU A 292 -9.54 -9.80 11.84
C LEU A 292 -8.64 -10.23 13.00
N ASP A 293 -9.12 -10.10 14.23
CA ASP A 293 -8.44 -10.57 15.44
C ASP A 293 -9.46 -11.10 16.45
N PHE A 294 -9.02 -11.84 17.46
CA PHE A 294 -9.90 -12.24 18.55
C PHE A 294 -10.21 -11.07 19.49
N VAL A 295 -11.33 -11.20 20.23
CA VAL A 295 -11.63 -10.30 21.35
C VAL A 295 -10.52 -10.33 22.41
N PRO A 296 -10.21 -9.20 23.09
CA PRO A 296 -9.03 -9.09 23.95
C PRO A 296 -8.87 -10.20 25.01
N ARG A 297 -9.96 -10.82 25.48
CA ARG A 297 -9.91 -11.97 26.40
C ARG A 297 -9.11 -13.15 25.85
N TYR A 298 -9.16 -13.38 24.54
CA TYR A 298 -8.47 -14.48 23.87
C TYR A 298 -7.02 -14.14 23.50
N ASN A 299 -6.56 -12.90 23.68
CA ASN A 299 -5.22 -12.50 23.22
C ASN A 299 -4.09 -12.88 24.20
N ASN A 300 -4.42 -13.36 25.40
CA ASN A 300 -3.44 -13.88 26.35
C ASN A 300 -3.16 -15.37 26.06
N TRP A 301 -1.97 -15.67 25.54
CA TRP A 301 -1.60 -17.02 25.11
C TRP A 301 -1.49 -18.00 26.27
N ASP A 302 -1.15 -17.53 27.48
CA ASP A 302 -0.93 -18.38 28.66
C ASP A 302 -2.23 -18.82 29.32
N LYS A 303 -3.26 -17.97 29.25
CA LYS A 303 -4.53 -18.16 29.98
C LYS A 303 -5.63 -18.85 29.18
N VAL A 304 -5.51 -18.90 27.86
CA VAL A 304 -6.55 -19.37 26.96
C VAL A 304 -6.20 -20.78 26.49
N ASP A 305 -7.13 -21.72 26.61
CA ASP A 305 -6.99 -23.02 25.96
C ASP A 305 -7.09 -22.81 24.44
N PRO A 306 -6.09 -23.25 23.64
CA PRO A 306 -6.13 -23.10 22.18
C PRO A 306 -7.37 -23.72 21.52
N THR A 307 -8.02 -24.71 22.15
CA THR A 307 -9.28 -25.32 21.67
C THR A 307 -10.42 -24.30 21.62
N GLU A 308 -10.47 -23.35 22.58
CA GLU A 308 -11.52 -22.32 22.62
C GLU A 308 -11.48 -21.39 21.40
N LEU A 309 -10.35 -21.32 20.68
CA LEU A 309 -10.16 -20.44 19.53
C LEU A 309 -10.97 -20.89 18.31
N PHE A 310 -11.38 -22.16 18.23
CA PHE A 310 -12.27 -22.64 17.16
C PHE A 310 -13.65 -21.98 17.24
N ALA A 311 -14.17 -21.76 18.45
CA ALA A 311 -15.44 -21.08 18.70
C ALA A 311 -15.28 -19.62 19.18
N GLY A 312 -14.04 -19.14 19.33
CA GLY A 312 -13.74 -17.83 19.90
C GLY A 312 -14.33 -16.67 19.11
N GLU A 313 -14.85 -15.67 19.79
CA GLU A 313 -15.40 -14.48 19.16
C GLU A 313 -14.30 -13.62 18.51
N THR A 314 -14.53 -13.22 17.26
CA THR A 314 -13.63 -12.39 16.46
C THR A 314 -14.18 -10.99 16.31
N LEU A 315 -13.30 -10.00 16.17
CA LEU A 315 -13.66 -8.63 15.80
C LEU A 315 -12.79 -8.10 14.67
N LYS A 316 -13.36 -7.19 13.89
CA LYS A 316 -12.63 -6.37 12.91
C LYS A 316 -12.00 -5.19 13.65
N LYS A 317 -10.67 -5.15 13.73
CA LYS A 317 -9.88 -4.03 14.28
C LYS A 317 -9.29 -3.22 13.14
N GLU A 318 -9.09 -1.93 13.31
CA GLU A 318 -8.37 -1.13 12.30
C GLU A 318 -7.00 -1.77 12.01
N ALA A 319 -6.73 -2.07 10.73
CA ALA A 319 -5.48 -2.68 10.31
C ALA A 319 -4.27 -1.79 10.64
N SER A 320 -4.49 -0.47 10.69
CA SER A 320 -3.50 0.52 11.10
C SER A 320 -4.16 1.64 11.89
N SER A 321 -4.19 1.49 13.22
CA SER A 321 -4.82 2.46 14.13
C SER A 321 -4.29 3.89 14.00
N ASN A 322 -3.05 4.08 13.53
CA ASN A 322 -2.46 5.39 13.30
C ASN A 322 -3.09 6.13 12.10
N HIS A 323 -3.77 5.41 11.21
CA HIS A 323 -4.41 6.01 10.04
C HIS A 323 -5.81 6.56 10.34
N HIS A 324 -6.43 6.17 11.46
CA HIS A 324 -7.80 6.57 11.82
C HIS A 324 -8.77 6.48 10.62
N MET A 325 -8.66 5.38 9.86
CA MET A 325 -9.27 5.28 8.54
C MET A 325 -10.81 5.31 8.58
N PRO A 326 -11.49 4.63 9.51
CA PRO A 326 -12.95 4.71 9.64
C PRO A 326 -13.43 6.14 9.88
N ALA A 327 -12.82 6.85 10.85
CA ALA A 327 -13.16 8.25 11.15
C ALA A 327 -12.89 9.18 9.95
N PHE A 328 -11.85 8.86 9.16
CA PHE A 328 -11.54 9.60 7.94
C PHE A 328 -12.63 9.43 6.88
N LEU A 329 -13.01 8.18 6.60
CA LEU A 329 -14.08 7.88 5.64
C LEU A 329 -15.42 8.45 6.09
N GLU A 330 -15.76 8.35 7.38
CA GLU A 330 -17.01 8.89 7.95
C GLU A 330 -17.10 10.41 7.76
N LYS A 331 -16.02 11.15 8.06
CA LYS A 331 -15.97 12.60 7.86
C LYS A 331 -16.12 12.98 6.39
N GLU A 332 -15.37 12.31 5.52
CA GLU A 332 -15.30 12.67 4.10
C GLU A 332 -16.51 12.20 3.29
N SER A 333 -17.28 11.23 3.78
CA SER A 333 -18.51 10.75 3.14
C SER A 333 -19.76 11.54 3.54
N ARG A 334 -19.66 12.46 4.52
CA ARG A 334 -20.81 13.20 5.04
C ARG A 334 -21.56 13.94 3.94
N GLY A 335 -22.88 13.73 3.91
CA GLY A 335 -23.81 14.36 2.97
C GLY A 335 -23.78 13.81 1.55
N ALA A 336 -23.07 12.69 1.31
CA ALA A 336 -23.01 12.07 -0.01
C ALA A 336 -24.35 11.44 -0.42
N ASP A 337 -24.76 11.70 -1.67
CA ASP A 337 -25.96 11.13 -2.31
C ASP A 337 -25.65 9.88 -3.12
N VAL A 338 -24.41 9.74 -3.60
CA VAL A 338 -23.94 8.58 -4.38
C VAL A 338 -22.55 8.18 -3.92
N ILE A 339 -22.32 6.88 -3.77
CA ILE A 339 -21.04 6.28 -3.42
C ILE A 339 -20.57 5.45 -4.62
N ILE A 340 -19.36 5.70 -5.12
CA ILE A 340 -18.74 4.91 -6.19
C ILE A 340 -17.44 4.28 -5.70
N LEU A 341 -17.40 2.96 -5.69
CA LEU A 341 -16.28 2.16 -5.21
C LEU A 341 -15.30 1.87 -6.35
N TRP A 342 -14.06 2.34 -6.20
CA TRP A 342 -12.95 2.28 -7.15
C TRP A 342 -11.77 1.45 -6.63
N LEU A 343 -12.06 0.45 -5.79
CA LEU A 343 -11.06 -0.48 -5.28
C LEU A 343 -10.60 -1.44 -6.38
N ASP A 344 -9.47 -2.12 -6.22
CA ASP A 344 -9.00 -3.06 -7.24
C ASP A 344 -10.04 -4.16 -7.44
N CYS A 345 -10.16 -4.73 -8.65
CA CYS A 345 -11.29 -5.60 -9.02
C CYS A 345 -11.02 -7.09 -8.78
N ASP A 346 -10.33 -7.43 -7.69
CA ASP A 346 -10.21 -8.80 -7.17
C ASP A 346 -11.13 -9.04 -5.96
N LYS A 347 -11.14 -10.28 -5.44
CA LYS A 347 -11.95 -10.66 -4.27
C LYS A 347 -11.57 -9.83 -3.03
N GLU A 348 -10.29 -9.50 -2.84
CA GLU A 348 -9.81 -8.67 -1.72
C GLU A 348 -10.36 -7.24 -1.84
N GLY A 349 -10.29 -6.62 -3.03
CA GLY A 349 -10.87 -5.31 -3.29
C GLY A 349 -12.40 -5.27 -3.13
N GLU A 350 -13.11 -6.34 -3.48
CA GLU A 350 -14.53 -6.49 -3.14
C GLU A 350 -14.75 -6.59 -1.62
N ASN A 351 -13.90 -7.27 -0.87
CA ASN A 351 -14.00 -7.30 0.59
C ASN A 351 -13.81 -5.90 1.19
N ILE A 352 -12.79 -5.17 0.74
CA ILE A 352 -12.51 -3.79 1.20
C ILE A 352 -13.65 -2.84 0.80
N CYS A 353 -14.36 -3.08 -0.32
CA CYS A 353 -15.58 -2.33 -0.65
C CYS A 353 -16.59 -2.35 0.51
N PHE A 354 -16.85 -3.53 1.08
CA PHE A 354 -17.78 -3.65 2.22
C PHE A 354 -17.20 -3.13 3.53
N GLU A 355 -15.88 -3.14 3.71
CA GLU A 355 -15.24 -2.44 4.84
C GLU A 355 -15.47 -0.93 4.78
N VAL A 356 -15.32 -0.33 3.59
CA VAL A 356 -15.62 1.10 3.35
C VAL A 356 -17.09 1.40 3.63
N LEU A 357 -18.00 0.57 3.11
CA LEU A 357 -19.44 0.74 3.33
C LEU A 357 -19.81 0.67 4.82
N ASP A 358 -19.20 -0.25 5.58
CA ASP A 358 -19.44 -0.36 7.02
C ASP A 358 -18.99 0.89 7.79
N CYS A 359 -17.90 1.54 7.35
CA CYS A 359 -17.41 2.79 7.94
C CYS A 359 -18.33 3.99 7.68
N ILE A 360 -18.98 4.05 6.51
CA ILE A 360 -19.70 5.26 6.07
C ILE A 360 -21.23 5.16 6.21
N LYS A 361 -21.76 3.99 6.58
CA LYS A 361 -23.22 3.75 6.66
C LYS A 361 -24.01 4.77 7.50
N ASN A 362 -23.37 5.37 8.50
CA ASN A 362 -23.99 6.34 9.40
C ASN A 362 -23.78 7.82 8.99
N SER A 363 -22.91 8.10 8.01
CA SER A 363 -22.55 9.46 7.58
C SER A 363 -23.13 9.85 6.22
N ILE A 364 -23.48 8.88 5.38
CA ILE A 364 -24.12 9.09 4.08
C ILE A 364 -25.62 9.37 4.23
N ASN A 365 -26.25 9.92 3.19
CA ASN A 365 -27.70 10.14 3.19
C ASN A 365 -28.45 8.80 3.19
N GLN A 366 -29.61 8.71 3.85
CA GLN A 366 -30.36 7.43 4.02
C GLN A 366 -30.68 6.72 2.69
N ASN A 367 -30.88 7.48 1.61
CA ASN A 367 -31.21 6.96 0.27
C ASN A 367 -30.01 6.96 -0.68
N ALA A 368 -28.78 7.05 -0.15
CA ALA A 368 -27.59 7.17 -0.99
C ALA A 368 -27.38 5.90 -1.84
N LYS A 369 -27.10 6.09 -3.13
CA LYS A 369 -26.91 4.97 -4.06
C LYS A 369 -25.47 4.46 -4.01
N VAL A 370 -25.29 3.16 -3.77
CA VAL A 370 -23.97 2.51 -3.79
C VAL A 370 -23.71 1.85 -5.14
N LEU A 371 -22.59 2.20 -5.76
CA LEU A 371 -22.17 1.75 -7.09
C LEU A 371 -20.72 1.26 -7.06
N ARG A 372 -20.37 0.36 -7.97
CA ARG A 372 -19.07 -0.27 -8.11
C ARG A 372 -18.52 -0.06 -9.53
N ALA A 373 -17.36 0.58 -9.64
CA ALA A 373 -16.64 0.67 -10.90
C ALA A 373 -15.82 -0.61 -11.13
N ARG A 374 -15.88 -1.18 -12.33
CA ARG A 374 -15.12 -2.37 -12.75
C ARG A 374 -14.12 -1.99 -13.84
N PHE A 375 -12.83 -2.18 -13.56
CA PHE A 375 -11.73 -1.78 -14.44
C PHE A 375 -10.57 -2.78 -14.31
N SER A 376 -9.72 -2.87 -15.34
CA SER A 376 -8.56 -3.79 -15.38
C SER A 376 -7.23 -3.08 -15.60
N SER A 377 -7.27 -1.78 -15.89
CA SER A 377 -6.11 -0.92 -16.13
C SER A 377 -6.41 0.52 -15.75
N ILE A 378 -5.37 1.30 -15.44
CA ILE A 378 -5.50 2.72 -15.12
C ILE A 378 -5.23 3.53 -16.38
N THR A 379 -6.10 3.36 -17.37
CA THR A 379 -6.04 4.07 -18.65
C THR A 379 -7.28 4.95 -18.83
N ASP A 380 -7.14 6.04 -19.61
CA ASP A 380 -8.26 6.96 -19.88
C ASP A 380 -9.50 6.22 -20.42
N LYS A 381 -9.27 5.30 -21.38
CA LYS A 381 -10.32 4.48 -22.00
C LYS A 381 -11.04 3.59 -20.97
N ASP A 382 -10.29 2.83 -20.18
CA ASP A 382 -10.86 1.82 -19.27
C ASP A 382 -11.58 2.48 -18.07
N ILE A 383 -11.00 3.54 -17.50
CA ILE A 383 -11.59 4.29 -16.39
C ILE A 383 -12.88 5.00 -16.82
N ARG A 384 -12.92 5.63 -18.00
CA ARG A 384 -14.15 6.25 -18.52
C ARG A 384 -15.23 5.22 -18.86
N HIS A 385 -14.82 4.07 -19.39
CA HIS A 385 -15.73 2.95 -19.65
C HIS A 385 -16.34 2.43 -18.34
N ALA A 386 -15.53 2.22 -17.30
CA ALA A 386 -15.97 1.81 -15.98
C ALA A 386 -16.94 2.81 -15.35
N PHE A 387 -16.65 4.12 -15.47
CA PHE A 387 -17.52 5.18 -14.97
C PHE A 387 -18.88 5.26 -15.70
N SER A 388 -18.91 4.87 -16.98
CA SER A 388 -20.15 4.84 -17.77
C SER A 388 -20.97 3.57 -17.51
N ASN A 389 -20.34 2.49 -17.07
CA ASN A 389 -20.94 1.17 -16.86
C ASN A 389 -20.80 0.71 -15.40
N LEU A 390 -21.30 1.52 -14.47
CA LEU A 390 -21.25 1.21 -13.04
C LEU A 390 -22.15 0.02 -12.68
N ALA A 391 -21.62 -0.88 -11.85
CA ALA A 391 -22.30 -2.06 -11.34
C ALA A 391 -22.62 -1.93 -9.84
N TYR A 392 -22.99 -3.03 -9.19
CA TYR A 392 -23.14 -3.13 -7.74
C TYR A 392 -21.98 -3.97 -7.15
N PRO A 393 -21.56 -3.69 -5.90
CA PRO A 393 -20.52 -4.50 -5.23
C PRO A 393 -21.03 -5.92 -4.93
N ASP A 394 -20.14 -6.91 -4.99
CA ASP A 394 -20.51 -8.33 -4.84
C ASP A 394 -20.27 -8.83 -3.41
N LYS A 395 -21.36 -9.02 -2.65
CA LYS A 395 -21.27 -9.46 -1.26
C LYS A 395 -20.75 -10.89 -1.11
N ASN A 396 -21.01 -11.77 -2.08
CA ASN A 396 -20.60 -13.16 -2.01
C ASN A 396 -19.07 -13.29 -2.12
N GLN A 397 -18.46 -12.52 -3.02
CA GLN A 397 -17.00 -12.43 -3.11
C GLN A 397 -16.38 -11.89 -1.81
N SER A 398 -16.95 -10.83 -1.22
CA SER A 398 -16.52 -10.30 0.08
C SER A 398 -16.61 -11.36 1.20
N LEU A 399 -17.70 -12.13 1.25
CA LEU A 399 -17.89 -13.18 2.26
C LEU A 399 -16.90 -14.34 2.11
N SER A 400 -16.47 -14.66 0.88
CA SER A 400 -15.44 -15.67 0.65
C SER A 400 -14.09 -15.28 1.27
N VAL A 401 -13.75 -13.98 1.21
CA VAL A 401 -12.53 -13.45 1.84
C VAL A 401 -12.68 -13.44 3.36
N ASP A 402 -13.83 -13.01 3.89
CA ASP A 402 -14.10 -13.05 5.33
C ASP A 402 -13.98 -14.50 5.87
N ALA A 403 -14.52 -15.51 5.16
CA ALA A 403 -14.38 -16.92 5.52
C ALA A 403 -12.91 -17.36 5.52
N ARG A 404 -12.14 -17.02 4.47
CA ARG A 404 -10.72 -17.34 4.40
C ARG A 404 -9.95 -16.77 5.58
N GLN A 405 -10.13 -15.48 5.86
CA GLN A 405 -9.47 -14.79 6.98
C GLN A 405 -9.82 -15.43 8.33
N GLU A 406 -11.08 -15.79 8.54
CA GLU A 406 -11.55 -16.42 9.77
C GLU A 406 -10.99 -17.84 9.96
N LEU A 407 -11.04 -18.66 8.91
CA LEU A 407 -10.49 -20.02 8.93
C LEU A 407 -8.98 -19.99 9.18
N ASP A 408 -8.24 -19.17 8.45
CA ASP A 408 -6.80 -19.04 8.58
C ASP A 408 -6.41 -18.54 9.99
N LEU A 409 -7.15 -17.57 10.55
CA LEU A 409 -6.92 -17.05 11.91
C LEU A 409 -7.17 -18.10 12.99
N ARG A 410 -8.35 -18.74 12.97
CA ARG A 410 -8.77 -19.69 14.01
C ARG A 410 -7.88 -20.92 14.02
N ILE A 411 -7.74 -21.57 12.87
CA ILE A 411 -6.94 -22.78 12.71
C ILE A 411 -5.47 -22.46 12.97
N GLY A 412 -4.95 -21.40 12.35
CA GLY A 412 -3.56 -20.98 12.51
C GLY A 412 -3.20 -20.71 13.96
N CYS A 413 -4.02 -19.92 14.68
CA CYS A 413 -3.75 -19.60 16.08
C CYS A 413 -3.88 -20.82 17.00
N ALA A 414 -4.88 -21.67 16.83
CA ALA A 414 -5.06 -22.85 17.70
C ALA A 414 -3.82 -23.77 17.67
N PHE A 415 -3.42 -24.21 16.48
CA PHE A 415 -2.25 -25.08 16.31
C PHE A 415 -0.93 -24.37 16.67
N THR A 416 -0.76 -23.10 16.30
CA THR A 416 0.46 -22.32 16.59
C THR A 416 0.66 -22.12 18.09
N ARG A 417 -0.39 -21.71 18.80
CA ARG A 417 -0.29 -21.40 20.24
C ARG A 417 -0.07 -22.66 21.05
N PHE A 418 -0.74 -23.76 20.71
CA PHE A 418 -0.51 -25.05 21.36
C PHE A 418 0.95 -25.49 21.20
N GLN A 419 1.46 -25.54 19.96
CA GLN A 419 2.83 -26.00 19.70
C GLN A 419 3.88 -25.07 20.29
N THR A 420 3.70 -23.76 20.15
CA THR A 420 4.61 -22.79 20.74
C THR A 420 4.69 -23.01 22.24
N ARG A 421 3.56 -23.11 22.96
CA ARG A 421 3.54 -23.38 24.40
C ARG A 421 4.14 -24.73 24.77
N TYR A 422 3.84 -25.78 23.99
CA TYR A 422 4.32 -27.14 24.26
C TYR A 422 5.84 -27.25 24.12
N PHE A 423 6.43 -26.65 23.10
CA PHE A 423 7.87 -26.73 22.83
C PHE A 423 8.69 -25.59 23.45
N GLN A 424 8.03 -24.53 23.93
CA GLN A 424 8.70 -23.39 24.55
C GLN A 424 9.54 -23.82 25.74
N GLY A 425 10.85 -23.63 25.64
CA GLY A 425 11.78 -23.95 26.72
C GLY A 425 11.97 -25.45 26.96
N LYS A 426 11.61 -26.31 26.00
CA LYS A 426 11.88 -27.76 26.06
C LYS A 426 13.23 -28.15 25.44
N TYR A 427 13.59 -27.50 24.34
CA TYR A 427 14.84 -27.73 23.60
C TYR A 427 15.70 -26.47 23.60
N GLY A 428 17.02 -26.65 23.78
CA GLY A 428 17.94 -25.55 23.98
C GLY A 428 18.62 -25.05 22.71
N ASP A 429 18.57 -25.78 21.60
CA ASP A 429 19.04 -25.36 20.26
C ASP A 429 17.89 -25.07 19.29
N LEU A 430 16.65 -25.29 19.72
CA LEU A 430 15.44 -24.90 19.01
C LEU A 430 15.19 -23.39 19.16
N ASP A 431 15.12 -22.70 18.02
CA ASP A 431 14.53 -21.36 17.97
C ASP A 431 13.02 -21.49 18.16
N SER A 432 12.55 -21.27 19.39
CA SER A 432 11.14 -21.37 19.74
C SER A 432 10.40 -20.04 19.58
N SER A 433 11.00 -19.02 18.93
CA SER A 433 10.44 -17.68 18.91
C SER A 433 9.11 -17.55 18.16
N CYS A 434 8.71 -18.55 17.35
CA CYS A 434 7.32 -18.98 17.13
C CYS A 434 7.27 -20.18 16.18
N ILE A 435 6.91 -21.37 16.69
CA ILE A 435 6.51 -22.50 15.84
C ILE A 435 5.08 -22.23 15.39
N SER A 436 4.88 -21.97 14.10
CA SER A 436 3.58 -21.69 13.51
C SER A 436 3.05 -22.81 12.62
N TYR A 437 1.75 -22.98 12.69
CA TYR A 437 0.95 -23.76 11.75
C TYR A 437 0.05 -22.82 10.95
N GLY A 438 -0.18 -23.16 9.69
CA GLY A 438 -1.17 -22.48 8.87
C GLY A 438 -1.68 -23.44 7.80
N PRO A 439 -2.99 -23.44 7.52
CA PRO A 439 -3.63 -24.46 6.70
C PRO A 439 -3.12 -24.50 5.26
N CYS A 440 -2.56 -23.40 4.74
CA CYS A 440 -1.90 -23.38 3.41
C CYS A 440 -0.37 -23.39 3.50
N GLN A 441 0.23 -22.70 4.48
CA GLN A 441 1.70 -22.66 4.62
C GLN A 441 2.31 -24.05 4.88
N THR A 442 1.62 -24.89 5.66
CA THR A 442 2.14 -26.20 6.05
C THR A 442 2.17 -27.16 4.85
N PRO A 443 1.11 -27.26 4.01
CA PRO A 443 1.20 -27.97 2.74
C PRO A 443 2.23 -27.44 1.76
N THR A 444 2.40 -26.11 1.67
CA THR A 444 3.47 -25.51 0.85
C THR A 444 4.85 -25.98 1.30
N LEU A 445 5.12 -26.01 2.62
CA LEU A 445 6.35 -26.58 3.17
C LEU A 445 6.45 -28.09 2.92
N GLY A 446 5.32 -28.80 2.96
CA GLY A 446 5.21 -30.22 2.68
C GLY A 446 5.81 -30.62 1.33
N PHE A 447 5.59 -29.82 0.28
CA PHE A 447 6.22 -30.07 -1.03
C PHE A 447 7.75 -29.99 -0.99
N CYS A 448 8.31 -29.03 -0.25
CA CYS A 448 9.77 -28.90 -0.11
C CYS A 448 10.37 -30.08 0.66
N VAL A 449 9.68 -30.55 1.71
CA VAL A 449 10.13 -31.69 2.52
C VAL A 449 9.98 -33.01 1.75
N ASP A 450 8.89 -33.21 1.00
CA ASP A 450 8.73 -34.37 0.11
C ASP A 450 9.86 -34.45 -0.94
N ARG A 451 10.26 -33.32 -1.52
CA ARG A 451 11.44 -33.28 -2.39
C ARG A 451 12.72 -33.65 -1.63
N TYR A 452 12.92 -33.13 -0.43
CA TYR A 452 14.07 -33.48 0.40
C TYR A 452 14.12 -34.99 0.70
N ASP A 453 13.00 -35.61 1.07
CA ASP A 453 12.93 -37.04 1.37
C ASP A 453 13.26 -37.90 0.14
N LYS A 454 12.78 -37.49 -1.05
CA LYS A 454 13.15 -38.12 -2.32
C LYS A 454 14.63 -38.01 -2.64
N ILE A 455 15.29 -36.92 -2.22
CA ILE A 455 16.74 -36.76 -2.39
C ILE A 455 17.49 -37.68 -1.42
N GLN A 456 17.08 -37.73 -0.15
CA GLN A 456 17.76 -38.55 0.86
C GLN A 456 17.61 -40.05 0.61
N SER A 457 16.45 -40.48 0.10
CA SER A 457 16.16 -41.89 -0.19
C SER A 457 16.64 -42.34 -1.58
N PHE A 458 17.14 -41.44 -2.41
CA PHE A 458 17.60 -41.75 -3.76
C PHE A 458 18.85 -42.64 -3.73
N GLN A 459 18.79 -43.77 -4.43
CA GLN A 459 19.93 -44.65 -4.64
C GLN A 459 20.41 -44.50 -6.08
N SER A 460 21.68 -44.11 -6.24
CA SER A 460 22.30 -43.95 -7.55
C SER A 460 22.55 -45.32 -8.17
N GLU A 461 22.12 -45.49 -9.42
CA GLU A 461 22.29 -46.73 -10.18
C GLU A 461 23.20 -46.45 -11.38
N PRO A 462 24.22 -47.31 -11.63
CA PRO A 462 25.05 -47.18 -12.81
C PRO A 462 24.24 -47.54 -14.06
N TYR A 463 24.47 -46.79 -15.14
CA TYR A 463 23.92 -47.07 -16.46
C TYR A 463 24.97 -46.83 -17.53
N TRP A 464 24.86 -47.57 -18.63
CA TRP A 464 25.80 -47.52 -19.73
C TRP A 464 25.11 -47.03 -21.00
N LEU A 465 25.79 -46.13 -21.70
CA LEU A 465 25.36 -45.58 -22.97
C LEU A 465 26.42 -45.77 -24.04
N LEU A 466 25.98 -46.14 -25.23
CA LEU A 466 26.83 -46.37 -26.38
C LEU A 466 26.82 -45.14 -27.28
N THR A 467 28.00 -44.70 -27.69
CA THR A 467 28.18 -43.65 -28.71
C THR A 467 29.15 -44.17 -29.76
N ILE A 468 28.80 -43.99 -31.03
CA ILE A 468 29.66 -44.36 -32.17
C ILE A 468 30.15 -43.09 -32.85
N GLU A 469 31.42 -43.03 -33.20
CA GLU A 469 32.00 -42.00 -34.04
C GLU A 469 32.29 -42.59 -35.42
N ILE A 470 31.76 -41.96 -36.47
CA ILE A 470 32.05 -42.30 -37.86
C ILE A 470 32.74 -41.14 -38.55
N LYS A 471 33.64 -41.44 -39.48
CA LYS A 471 34.33 -40.43 -40.28
C LYS A 471 33.67 -40.27 -41.64
N HIS A 472 33.17 -39.07 -41.94
CA HIS A 472 32.58 -38.74 -43.23
C HIS A 472 33.65 -38.38 -44.28
N THR A 473 33.30 -38.41 -45.56
CA THR A 473 34.21 -38.20 -46.71
C THR A 473 34.90 -36.83 -46.75
N ASN A 474 34.38 -35.86 -45.99
CA ASN A 474 34.95 -34.51 -45.83
C ASN A 474 35.81 -34.37 -44.55
N ASP A 475 36.34 -35.47 -44.02
CA ASP A 475 37.10 -35.55 -42.76
C ASP A 475 36.33 -35.12 -41.49
N LYS A 476 35.01 -34.91 -41.57
CA LYS A 476 34.17 -34.58 -40.41
C LYS A 476 33.83 -35.84 -39.61
N ILE A 477 34.01 -35.79 -38.28
CA ILE A 477 33.59 -36.85 -37.36
C ILE A 477 32.12 -36.62 -36.97
N LEU A 478 31.28 -37.63 -37.17
CA LEU A 478 29.88 -37.63 -36.76
C LEU A 478 29.69 -38.55 -35.55
N LYS A 479 29.15 -37.99 -34.46
CA LYS A 479 28.76 -38.73 -33.26
C LYS A 479 27.33 -39.22 -33.38
N LEU A 480 27.14 -40.52 -33.27
CA LEU A 480 25.85 -41.20 -33.34
C LEU A 480 25.43 -41.66 -31.95
N TYR A 481 24.19 -41.37 -31.57
CA TYR A 481 23.64 -41.69 -30.26
C TYR A 481 22.77 -42.93 -30.33
N TRP A 482 22.93 -43.83 -29.38
CA TRP A 482 22.18 -45.08 -29.34
C TRP A 482 20.69 -44.82 -29.10
N ASP A 483 19.83 -45.36 -29.97
CA ASP A 483 18.38 -45.11 -29.94
C ASP A 483 17.70 -45.73 -28.70
N ARG A 484 18.28 -46.81 -28.16
CA ARG A 484 17.86 -47.38 -26.86
C ARG A 484 18.12 -46.42 -25.68
N GLY A 485 18.92 -45.38 -25.87
CA GLY A 485 19.38 -44.48 -24.83
C GLY A 485 20.47 -45.12 -23.97
N HIS A 486 20.05 -45.89 -22.96
CA HIS A 486 20.96 -46.52 -22.00
C HIS A 486 20.44 -47.86 -21.51
N VAL A 487 21.34 -48.65 -20.91
CA VAL A 487 21.02 -49.90 -20.21
C VAL A 487 21.61 -49.88 -18.79
N PHE A 488 20.94 -50.56 -17.86
CA PHE A 488 21.38 -50.68 -16.46
C PHE A 488 22.15 -51.97 -16.17
N ASP A 489 22.29 -52.85 -17.16
CA ASP A 489 23.03 -54.11 -17.02
C ASP A 489 24.35 -54.02 -17.77
N LYS A 490 25.44 -54.21 -17.03
CA LYS A 490 26.80 -54.14 -17.55
C LYS A 490 27.08 -55.21 -18.60
N GLU A 491 26.69 -56.45 -18.34
CA GLU A 491 26.97 -57.58 -19.25
C GLU A 491 26.22 -57.40 -20.58
N ILE A 492 24.97 -56.95 -20.52
CA ILE A 492 24.18 -56.59 -21.70
C ILE A 492 24.83 -55.43 -22.47
N ALA A 493 25.34 -54.41 -21.76
CA ALA A 493 26.06 -53.30 -22.39
C ALA A 493 27.32 -53.76 -23.16
N TYR A 494 28.11 -54.66 -22.55
CA TYR A 494 29.28 -55.26 -23.20
C TYR A 494 28.89 -56.18 -24.35
N PHE A 495 27.77 -56.91 -24.26
CA PHE A 495 27.25 -57.72 -25.35
C PHE A 495 26.98 -56.86 -26.60
N PHE A 496 26.27 -55.74 -26.45
CA PHE A 496 26.03 -54.82 -27.57
C PHE A 496 27.33 -54.19 -28.09
N LEU A 497 28.21 -53.73 -27.19
CA LEU A 497 29.53 -53.19 -27.56
C LEU A 497 30.33 -54.17 -28.43
N ASN A 498 30.41 -55.43 -28.01
CA ASN A 498 31.19 -56.47 -28.70
C ASN A 498 30.58 -56.82 -30.06
N ASN A 499 29.25 -56.92 -30.17
CA ASN A 499 28.57 -57.19 -31.42
C ASN A 499 28.78 -56.07 -32.46
N ILE A 500 28.77 -54.81 -32.01
CA ILE A 500 29.02 -53.65 -32.87
C ILE A 500 30.49 -53.58 -33.28
N LYS A 501 31.42 -53.80 -32.33
CA LYS A 501 32.87 -53.87 -32.62
C LYS A 501 33.21 -54.95 -33.63
N ALA A 502 32.58 -56.12 -33.53
CA ALA A 502 32.80 -57.22 -34.46
C ALA A 502 32.29 -56.90 -35.88
N ALA A 503 31.16 -56.19 -36.00
CA ALA A 503 30.63 -55.76 -37.30
C ALA A 503 31.48 -54.65 -37.95
N ASN A 504 32.02 -53.74 -37.14
CA ASN A 504 32.86 -52.58 -37.52
C ASN A 504 32.30 -51.71 -38.68
N LYS A 505 30.98 -51.78 -38.91
CA LYS A 505 30.29 -51.12 -40.01
C LYS A 505 28.98 -50.56 -39.51
N VAL A 506 28.63 -49.39 -40.05
CA VAL A 506 27.38 -48.69 -39.78
C VAL A 506 26.73 -48.35 -41.10
N ARG A 507 25.44 -48.67 -41.26
CA ARG A 507 24.69 -48.41 -42.49
C ARG A 507 23.61 -47.36 -42.26
N VAL A 508 23.47 -46.41 -43.17
CA VAL A 508 22.35 -45.45 -43.16
C VAL A 508 21.05 -46.17 -43.53
N VAL A 509 20.07 -46.14 -42.64
CA VAL A 509 18.76 -46.81 -42.81
C VAL A 509 17.73 -45.83 -43.38
N SER A 510 17.64 -44.64 -42.81
CA SER A 510 16.67 -43.64 -43.22
C SER A 510 17.15 -42.24 -42.91
N ILE A 511 16.81 -41.29 -43.78
CA ILE A 511 17.02 -39.86 -43.56
C ILE A 511 15.64 -39.22 -43.59
N LYS A 512 15.24 -38.60 -42.49
CA LYS A 512 13.94 -37.93 -42.37
C LYS A 512 14.16 -36.48 -41.99
N THR A 513 13.74 -35.56 -42.86
CA THR A 513 13.71 -34.13 -42.57
C THR A 513 12.26 -33.70 -42.36
N GLU A 514 11.97 -33.18 -41.18
CA GLU A 514 10.64 -32.71 -40.83
C GLU A 514 10.68 -31.23 -40.46
N LYS A 515 9.72 -30.47 -41.00
CA LYS A 515 9.46 -29.11 -40.57
C LYS A 515 8.72 -29.15 -39.22
N LYS A 516 9.35 -28.63 -38.17
CA LYS A 516 8.80 -28.56 -36.82
C LYS A 516 8.57 -27.12 -36.39
N HIS A 517 7.68 -26.97 -35.41
CA HIS A 517 7.24 -25.68 -34.91
C HIS A 517 7.46 -25.60 -33.41
N LYS A 518 8.21 -24.58 -32.97
CA LYS A 518 8.24 -24.17 -31.57
C LYS A 518 7.22 -23.07 -31.39
N ALA A 519 6.15 -23.42 -30.70
CA ALA A 519 4.98 -22.56 -30.62
C ALA A 519 5.22 -21.37 -29.67
N ARG A 520 4.69 -20.19 -30.05
CA ARG A 520 4.75 -18.96 -29.25
C ARG A 520 4.04 -19.12 -27.89
N PRO A 521 4.34 -18.29 -26.88
CA PRO A 521 3.71 -18.41 -25.57
C PRO A 521 2.21 -18.06 -25.61
N ASN A 522 1.46 -18.56 -24.62
CA ASN A 522 0.12 -18.07 -24.30
C ASN A 522 0.21 -16.67 -23.66
N ALA A 523 -0.92 -15.97 -23.57
CA ALA A 523 -0.95 -14.69 -22.86
C ALA A 523 -0.55 -14.87 -21.39
N LEU A 524 0.07 -13.83 -20.83
CA LEU A 524 0.73 -13.92 -19.51
C LEU A 524 -0.30 -13.86 -18.39
N ASN A 525 -0.31 -14.85 -17.51
CA ASN A 525 -1.05 -14.81 -16.25
C ASN A 525 -0.10 -14.59 -15.05
N THR A 526 -0.64 -14.52 -13.84
CA THR A 526 0.14 -14.32 -12.62
C THR A 526 1.13 -15.44 -12.36
N VAL A 527 0.72 -16.70 -12.54
CA VAL A 527 1.58 -17.85 -12.22
C VAL A 527 2.81 -17.89 -13.13
N ASP A 528 2.62 -17.72 -14.44
CA ASP A 528 3.72 -17.69 -15.40
C ASP A 528 4.64 -16.48 -15.19
N LEU A 529 4.09 -15.32 -14.82
CA LEU A 529 4.89 -14.16 -14.44
C LEU A 529 5.80 -14.47 -13.25
N LEU A 530 5.27 -15.07 -12.18
CA LEU A 530 6.03 -15.38 -10.96
C LEU A 530 7.10 -16.45 -11.21
N LYS A 531 6.77 -17.50 -11.98
CA LYS A 531 7.71 -18.56 -12.40
C LYS A 531 8.92 -17.98 -13.10
N VAL A 532 8.70 -17.08 -14.07
CA VAL A 532 9.78 -16.47 -14.83
C VAL A 532 10.51 -15.38 -14.05
N ALA A 533 9.81 -14.62 -13.20
CA ALA A 533 10.45 -13.66 -12.31
C ALA A 533 11.44 -14.34 -11.37
N SER A 534 11.11 -15.52 -10.83
CA SER A 534 12.04 -16.30 -10.01
C SER A 534 13.16 -16.94 -10.84
N ALA A 535 12.83 -17.78 -11.82
CA ALA A 535 13.83 -18.55 -12.56
C ALA A 535 14.70 -17.70 -13.50
N GLY A 536 14.11 -16.69 -14.13
CA GLY A 536 14.77 -15.84 -15.13
C GLY A 536 15.29 -14.51 -14.59
N LEU A 537 14.59 -13.90 -13.62
CA LEU A 537 14.97 -12.59 -13.07
C LEU A 537 15.53 -12.66 -11.63
N GLY A 538 15.56 -13.83 -11.00
CA GLY A 538 16.07 -13.98 -9.64
C GLY A 538 15.28 -13.19 -8.58
N MET A 539 14.03 -12.82 -8.87
CA MET A 539 13.14 -12.12 -7.95
C MET A 539 12.32 -13.13 -7.15
N SER A 540 12.20 -12.96 -5.84
CA SER A 540 11.24 -13.78 -5.07
C SER A 540 9.80 -13.51 -5.55
N PRO A 541 8.87 -14.47 -5.44
CA PRO A 541 7.49 -14.29 -5.87
C PRO A 541 6.82 -13.06 -5.23
N GLN A 542 7.10 -12.82 -3.94
CA GLN A 542 6.57 -11.66 -3.22
C GLN A 542 7.10 -10.33 -3.77
N ASN A 543 8.41 -10.24 -4.04
CA ASN A 543 9.01 -9.04 -4.63
C ASN A 543 8.46 -8.80 -6.05
N ALA A 544 8.35 -9.86 -6.86
CA ALA A 544 7.80 -9.78 -8.21
C ALA A 544 6.37 -9.23 -8.22
N MET A 545 5.51 -9.71 -7.30
CA MET A 545 4.14 -9.21 -7.17
C MET A 545 4.08 -7.74 -6.72
N GLN A 546 4.91 -7.33 -5.75
CA GLN A 546 4.98 -5.93 -5.32
C GLN A 546 5.44 -4.99 -6.44
N VAL A 547 6.43 -5.41 -7.23
CA VAL A 547 6.90 -4.67 -8.39
C VAL A 547 5.80 -4.57 -9.45
N ALA A 548 5.11 -5.68 -9.76
CA ALA A 548 4.01 -5.71 -10.72
C ALA A 548 2.84 -4.81 -10.28
N GLU A 549 2.42 -4.86 -9.01
CA GLU A 549 1.39 -3.97 -8.47
C GLU A 549 1.78 -2.49 -8.60
N ARG A 550 3.05 -2.17 -8.40
CA ARG A 550 3.52 -0.79 -8.57
C ARG A 550 3.54 -0.34 -10.03
N LEU A 551 3.88 -1.24 -10.96
CA LEU A 551 3.78 -0.97 -12.39
C LEU A 551 2.31 -0.75 -12.80
N TYR A 552 1.39 -1.55 -12.25
CA TYR A 552 -0.05 -1.39 -12.45
C TYR A 552 -0.57 -0.05 -11.90
N THR A 553 -0.30 0.26 -10.63
CA THR A 553 -0.74 1.51 -10.00
C THR A 553 -0.15 2.77 -10.64
N SER A 554 0.96 2.62 -11.38
CA SER A 554 1.59 3.67 -12.18
C SER A 554 1.07 3.72 -13.63
N GLY A 555 0.15 2.83 -14.01
CA GLY A 555 -0.49 2.80 -15.33
C GLY A 555 0.38 2.22 -16.45
N TYR A 556 1.34 1.34 -16.14
CA TYR A 556 2.23 0.72 -17.14
C TYR A 556 1.75 -0.65 -17.62
N ILE A 557 1.07 -1.41 -16.76
CA ILE A 557 0.55 -2.75 -17.08
C ILE A 557 -0.91 -2.88 -16.64
N SER A 558 -1.62 -3.87 -17.20
CA SER A 558 -2.91 -4.32 -16.66
C SER A 558 -2.75 -4.98 -15.29
N TYR A 559 -3.87 -5.21 -14.61
CA TYR A 559 -3.87 -5.76 -13.26
C TYR A 559 -3.11 -7.11 -13.17
N PRO A 560 -2.11 -7.24 -12.28
CA PRO A 560 -1.16 -8.35 -12.32
C PRO A 560 -1.62 -9.61 -11.56
N ARG A 561 -2.84 -9.61 -11.03
CA ARG A 561 -3.48 -10.75 -10.35
C ARG A 561 -4.61 -11.28 -11.22
N THR A 562 -4.26 -12.18 -12.13
CA THR A 562 -5.17 -12.79 -13.11
C THR A 562 -4.76 -14.22 -13.42
N GLU A 563 -5.73 -15.10 -13.54
CA GLU A 563 -5.55 -16.47 -14.02
C GLU A 563 -5.77 -16.61 -15.54
N THR A 564 -6.35 -15.58 -16.15
CA THR A 564 -6.72 -15.56 -17.57
C THR A 564 -5.48 -15.50 -18.48
N THR A 565 -5.47 -16.38 -19.47
CA THR A 565 -4.43 -16.51 -20.50
C THR A 565 -4.97 -16.28 -21.91
N GLN A 566 -6.22 -15.79 -22.02
CA GLN A 566 -6.89 -15.45 -23.26
C GLN A 566 -7.14 -13.94 -23.33
N TYR A 567 -6.71 -13.28 -24.42
CA TYR A 567 -7.14 -11.91 -24.69
C TYR A 567 -8.60 -11.91 -25.15
N ALA A 568 -9.37 -10.89 -24.74
CA ALA A 568 -10.74 -10.72 -25.20
C ALA A 568 -10.81 -10.48 -26.72
N ASP A 569 -11.87 -10.98 -27.37
CA ASP A 569 -12.02 -10.91 -28.83
C ASP A 569 -12.08 -9.46 -29.36
N ASN A 570 -12.52 -8.52 -28.52
CA ASN A 570 -12.61 -7.09 -28.82
C ASN A 570 -11.38 -6.27 -28.39
N ALA A 571 -10.30 -6.91 -27.92
CA ALA A 571 -9.10 -6.22 -27.48
C ALA A 571 -8.29 -5.64 -28.66
N ASP A 572 -8.00 -4.33 -28.63
CA ASP A 572 -7.17 -3.67 -29.65
C ASP A 572 -5.67 -3.89 -29.36
N LEU A 573 -5.17 -5.10 -29.59
CA LEU A 573 -3.76 -5.44 -29.35
C LEU A 573 -2.81 -4.67 -30.28
N LYS A 574 -3.29 -4.25 -31.45
CA LYS A 574 -2.49 -3.47 -32.40
C LYS A 574 -2.23 -2.06 -31.89
N SER A 575 -3.15 -1.42 -31.16
CA SER A 575 -2.87 -0.12 -30.55
C SER A 575 -1.73 -0.21 -29.53
N VAL A 576 -1.73 -1.25 -28.69
CA VAL A 576 -0.66 -1.48 -27.71
C VAL A 576 0.70 -1.63 -28.40
N LEU A 577 0.77 -2.40 -29.49
CA LEU A 577 2.00 -2.52 -30.29
C LEU A 577 2.46 -1.16 -30.86
N ARG A 578 1.53 -0.34 -31.37
CA ARG A 578 1.86 1.00 -31.89
C ARG A 578 2.42 1.88 -30.77
N ASP A 579 1.81 1.85 -29.58
CA ASP A 579 2.29 2.63 -28.44
C ASP A 579 3.70 2.20 -28.02
N LEU A 580 3.97 0.89 -27.92
CA LEU A 580 5.30 0.36 -27.62
C LEU A 580 6.34 0.74 -28.69
N SER A 581 5.95 0.83 -29.96
CA SER A 581 6.86 1.23 -31.06
C SER A 581 7.42 2.65 -30.90
N ASN A 582 6.75 3.50 -30.12
CA ASN A 582 7.19 4.88 -29.87
C ASN A 582 8.36 4.96 -28.87
N CYS A 583 8.69 3.86 -28.17
CA CYS A 583 9.84 3.84 -27.26
C CYS A 583 11.16 3.83 -28.06
N SER A 584 12.02 4.84 -27.88
CA SER A 584 13.28 4.98 -28.61
C SER A 584 14.40 4.07 -28.09
N ASP A 585 14.32 3.65 -26.83
CA ASP A 585 15.46 3.08 -26.09
C ASP A 585 15.41 1.54 -25.99
N THR A 586 14.66 0.87 -26.86
CA THR A 586 14.45 -0.59 -26.80
C THR A 586 14.78 -1.29 -28.12
N ASP A 587 15.34 -2.49 -28.00
CA ASP A 587 15.62 -3.40 -29.12
C ASP A 587 14.34 -3.99 -29.74
N TRP A 588 13.18 -3.83 -29.09
CA TRP A 588 11.90 -4.36 -29.58
C TRP A 588 11.35 -3.60 -30.78
N ARG A 589 11.73 -2.32 -30.95
CA ARG A 589 11.13 -1.42 -31.93
C ARG A 589 11.24 -1.96 -33.36
N SER A 590 12.38 -2.53 -33.72
CA SER A 590 12.61 -3.13 -35.04
C SER A 590 11.67 -4.32 -35.28
N HIS A 591 11.50 -5.19 -34.27
CA HIS A 591 10.61 -6.34 -34.33
C HIS A 591 9.14 -5.92 -34.41
N ILE A 592 8.71 -4.95 -33.61
CA ILE A 592 7.34 -4.41 -33.66
C ILE A 592 7.06 -3.79 -35.04
N LYS A 593 8.03 -3.07 -35.62
CA LYS A 593 7.88 -2.51 -36.96
C LYS A 593 7.64 -3.61 -37.99
N SER A 594 8.43 -4.69 -37.96
CA SER A 594 8.21 -5.86 -38.84
C SER A 594 6.81 -6.47 -38.66
N LEU A 595 6.34 -6.64 -37.42
CA LEU A 595 4.98 -7.14 -37.14
C LEU A 595 3.87 -6.25 -37.74
N LEU A 596 4.01 -4.92 -37.65
CA LEU A 596 2.99 -3.97 -38.08
C LEU A 596 3.05 -3.65 -39.59
N SER A 597 4.25 -3.47 -40.16
CA SER A 597 4.43 -3.02 -41.55
C SER A 597 4.63 -4.15 -42.56
N GLU A 598 5.22 -5.27 -42.14
CA GLU A 598 5.51 -6.41 -43.04
C GLU A 598 4.44 -7.52 -42.93
N GLY A 599 3.35 -7.27 -42.19
CA GLY A 599 2.22 -8.19 -42.08
C GLY A 599 2.50 -9.45 -41.27
N GLN A 600 3.58 -9.49 -40.49
CA GLN A 600 3.95 -10.66 -39.67
C GLN A 600 3.14 -10.80 -38.37
N TYR A 601 2.23 -9.86 -38.09
CA TYR A 601 1.29 -9.95 -36.97
C TYR A 601 0.49 -11.26 -37.03
N THR A 602 0.59 -12.06 -35.97
CA THR A 602 -0.18 -13.29 -35.81
C THR A 602 -1.16 -13.10 -34.67
N SER A 603 -2.42 -13.49 -34.86
CA SER A 603 -3.39 -13.47 -33.76
C SER A 603 -2.89 -14.30 -32.58
N PRO A 604 -3.06 -13.84 -31.34
CA PRO A 604 -2.61 -14.57 -30.17
C PRO A 604 -3.30 -15.93 -30.06
N LYS A 605 -2.66 -16.88 -29.37
CA LYS A 605 -3.26 -18.19 -29.10
C LYS A 605 -4.50 -18.04 -28.22
N ARG A 606 -5.49 -18.90 -28.44
CA ARG A 606 -6.63 -19.03 -27.54
C ARG A 606 -6.17 -19.75 -26.26
N GLY A 607 -6.27 -19.05 -25.13
CA GLY A 607 -5.96 -19.56 -23.81
C GLY A 607 -7.22 -19.97 -23.04
N LYS A 608 -7.15 -19.85 -21.71
CA LYS A 608 -8.29 -20.00 -20.78
C LYS A 608 -8.73 -18.61 -20.31
N ASP A 609 -10.02 -18.34 -20.40
CA ASP A 609 -10.67 -17.17 -19.80
C ASP A 609 -11.38 -17.61 -18.51
N VAL A 610 -11.01 -17.01 -17.38
CA VAL A 610 -11.60 -17.30 -16.07
C VAL A 610 -12.65 -16.24 -15.69
N GLY A 611 -12.79 -15.18 -16.50
CA GLY A 611 -13.76 -14.11 -16.26
C GLY A 611 -13.35 -13.14 -15.14
N ASP A 612 -12.06 -13.09 -14.79
CA ASP A 612 -11.50 -12.17 -13.80
C ASP A 612 -11.03 -10.86 -14.46
N HIS A 613 -9.85 -10.89 -15.06
CA HIS A 613 -9.15 -9.77 -15.66
C HIS A 613 -8.53 -10.22 -16.99
N PRO A 614 -8.26 -9.32 -17.94
CA PRO A 614 -7.43 -9.63 -19.09
C PRO A 614 -6.02 -10.06 -18.69
N PRO A 615 -5.30 -10.79 -19.56
CA PRO A 615 -3.91 -11.17 -19.31
C PRO A 615 -3.01 -9.97 -18.97
N ILE A 616 -1.92 -10.22 -18.26
CA ILE A 616 -0.94 -9.19 -17.87
C ILE A 616 -0.27 -8.63 -19.14
N THR A 617 -0.61 -7.38 -19.46
CA THR A 617 -0.31 -6.74 -20.75
C THR A 617 0.25 -5.35 -20.50
N PRO A 618 1.26 -4.88 -21.25
CA PRO A 618 1.67 -3.48 -21.19
C PRO A 618 0.53 -2.58 -21.71
N VAL A 619 0.24 -1.49 -20.99
CA VAL A 619 -0.81 -0.54 -21.37
C VAL A 619 -0.26 0.83 -21.75
N LYS A 620 1.01 1.10 -21.44
CA LYS A 620 1.68 2.38 -21.73
C LYS A 620 3.16 2.14 -21.94
N ALA A 621 3.69 2.68 -23.05
CA ALA A 621 5.12 2.64 -23.31
C ALA A 621 5.93 3.42 -22.26
N ALA A 622 7.10 2.88 -21.89
CA ALA A 622 7.93 3.41 -20.83
C ALA A 622 9.41 3.18 -21.13
N SER A 623 10.27 4.05 -20.59
CA SER A 623 11.72 3.86 -20.54
C SER A 623 12.16 3.36 -19.16
N SER A 624 13.38 2.83 -19.07
CA SER A 624 13.98 2.37 -17.80
C SER A 624 13.95 3.44 -16.72
N SER A 625 14.25 4.70 -17.05
CA SER A 625 14.19 5.81 -16.11
C SER A 625 12.76 6.14 -15.66
N SER A 626 11.79 6.07 -16.56
CA SER A 626 10.39 6.43 -16.24
C SER A 626 9.72 5.44 -15.28
N VAL A 627 10.06 4.15 -15.34
CA VAL A 627 9.51 3.13 -14.43
C VAL A 627 10.29 3.01 -13.11
N GLY A 628 11.43 3.70 -13.00
CA GLY A 628 12.28 3.70 -11.79
C GLY A 628 13.52 2.80 -11.84
N GLY A 629 13.83 2.18 -12.99
CA GLY A 629 15.02 1.35 -13.19
C GLY A 629 15.00 0.04 -12.40
N GLY A 630 16.15 -0.66 -12.36
CA GLY A 630 16.33 -1.88 -11.57
C GLY A 630 15.28 -2.97 -11.85
N ASP A 631 14.71 -3.54 -10.78
CA ASP A 631 13.71 -4.60 -10.88
C ASP A 631 12.42 -4.16 -11.59
N TYR A 632 12.02 -2.88 -11.46
CA TYR A 632 10.84 -2.36 -12.18
C TYR A 632 11.01 -2.46 -13.69
N TRP A 633 12.18 -2.05 -14.20
CA TRP A 633 12.47 -2.16 -15.63
C TRP A 633 12.61 -3.62 -16.07
N ARG A 634 13.30 -4.46 -15.29
CA ARG A 634 13.51 -5.87 -15.64
C ARG A 634 12.19 -6.64 -15.78
N LEU A 635 11.24 -6.41 -14.87
CA LEU A 635 9.93 -7.06 -14.93
C LEU A 635 9.05 -6.47 -16.05
N TYR A 636 9.04 -5.15 -16.21
CA TYR A 636 8.32 -4.48 -17.29
C TYR A 636 8.84 -4.90 -18.69
N ASP A 637 10.17 -5.00 -18.85
CA ASP A 637 10.85 -5.46 -20.07
C ASP A 637 10.39 -6.87 -20.44
N TYR A 638 10.36 -7.78 -19.47
CA TYR A 638 9.85 -9.14 -19.68
C TYR A 638 8.38 -9.15 -20.09
N ILE A 639 7.50 -8.39 -19.41
CA ILE A 639 6.07 -8.31 -19.73
C ILE A 639 5.87 -7.82 -21.18
N CYS A 640 6.63 -6.82 -21.61
CA CYS A 640 6.57 -6.30 -22.98
C CYS A 640 7.05 -7.33 -24.00
N ARG A 641 8.21 -7.97 -23.78
CA ARG A 641 8.74 -9.02 -24.67
C ARG A 641 7.79 -10.20 -24.78
N HIS A 642 7.19 -10.62 -23.66
CA HIS A 642 6.22 -11.70 -23.63
C HIS A 642 4.96 -11.33 -24.41
N PHE A 643 4.41 -10.12 -24.19
CA PHE A 643 3.28 -9.62 -24.99
C PHE A 643 3.58 -9.64 -26.49
N ILE A 644 4.71 -9.05 -26.91
CA ILE A 644 5.12 -9.01 -28.32
C ILE A 644 5.29 -10.44 -28.88
N ALA A 645 5.82 -11.36 -28.09
CA ALA A 645 5.94 -12.76 -28.48
C ALA A 645 4.59 -13.45 -28.71
N THR A 646 3.54 -13.12 -27.93
CA THR A 646 2.21 -13.73 -28.09
C THR A 646 1.55 -13.39 -29.43
N VAL A 647 1.91 -12.24 -30.01
CA VAL A 647 1.41 -11.74 -31.31
C VAL A 647 2.43 -11.89 -32.46
N SER A 648 3.58 -12.53 -32.17
CA SER A 648 4.60 -12.90 -33.16
C SER A 648 4.30 -14.28 -33.75
N PRO A 649 4.83 -14.63 -34.94
CA PRO A 649 4.70 -15.98 -35.48
C PRO A 649 5.46 -17.01 -34.65
N ASP A 650 5.08 -18.28 -34.78
CA ASP A 650 5.80 -19.40 -34.19
C ASP A 650 7.21 -19.51 -34.77
N CYS A 651 8.15 -20.11 -34.03
CA CYS A 651 9.48 -20.40 -34.57
C CYS A 651 9.40 -21.69 -35.40
N ILE A 652 9.88 -21.61 -36.64
CA ILE A 652 9.88 -22.70 -37.61
C ILE A 652 11.32 -23.17 -37.83
N TYR A 653 11.54 -24.46 -37.66
CA TYR A 653 12.85 -25.07 -37.87
C TYR A 653 12.69 -26.44 -38.54
N GLU A 654 13.68 -26.83 -39.33
CA GLU A 654 13.80 -28.19 -39.84
C GLU A 654 14.62 -29.02 -38.85
N GLU A 655 14.13 -30.22 -38.55
CA GLU A 655 14.90 -31.22 -37.83
C GLU A 655 15.16 -32.39 -38.79
N THR A 656 16.42 -32.60 -39.13
CA THR A 656 16.87 -33.75 -39.90
C THR A 656 17.34 -34.81 -38.91
N THR A 657 16.70 -35.97 -38.95
CA THR A 657 17.11 -37.15 -38.17
C THR A 657 17.54 -38.25 -39.13
N VAL A 658 18.77 -38.73 -38.94
CA VAL A 658 19.34 -39.83 -39.69
C VAL A 658 19.42 -41.04 -38.78
N LEU A 659 18.81 -42.15 -39.20
CA LEU A 659 18.89 -43.43 -38.51
C LEU A 659 19.93 -44.31 -39.17
N PHE A 660 20.72 -44.95 -38.32
CA PHE A 660 21.80 -45.84 -38.68
C PHE A 660 21.58 -47.20 -38.03
N ASP A 661 22.02 -48.25 -38.72
CA ASP A 661 22.00 -49.63 -38.25
C ASP A 661 23.44 -50.12 -38.12
N ALA A 662 23.78 -50.58 -36.92
CA ALA A 662 25.08 -51.15 -36.59
C ALA A 662 24.84 -52.51 -35.90
N SER A 663 24.93 -53.62 -36.65
CA SER A 663 24.73 -54.97 -36.10
C SER A 663 23.34 -55.18 -35.46
N ASN A 664 22.27 -54.76 -36.14
CA ASN A 664 20.88 -54.76 -35.66
C ASN A 664 20.57 -53.80 -34.49
N GLU A 665 21.49 -52.89 -34.16
CA GLU A 665 21.27 -51.82 -33.19
C GLU A 665 21.09 -50.48 -33.90
N ALA A 666 20.06 -49.73 -33.48
CA ALA A 666 19.72 -48.45 -34.05
C ALA A 666 20.49 -47.30 -33.37
N PHE A 667 21.06 -46.43 -34.19
CA PHE A 667 21.71 -45.18 -33.77
C PHE A 667 21.10 -44.01 -34.52
N SER A 668 21.08 -42.85 -33.89
CA SER A 668 20.52 -41.63 -34.48
C SER A 668 21.50 -40.46 -34.43
N LEU A 669 21.41 -39.61 -35.45
CA LEU A 669 22.00 -38.28 -35.49
C LEU A 669 20.88 -37.31 -35.85
N SER A 670 20.66 -36.31 -35.01
CA SER A 670 19.68 -35.25 -35.25
C SER A 670 20.38 -33.90 -35.33
N GLY A 671 19.89 -33.05 -36.23
CA GLY A 671 20.40 -31.69 -36.42
C GLY A 671 19.25 -30.74 -36.74
N LYS A 672 19.26 -29.58 -36.10
CA LYS A 672 18.24 -28.54 -36.24
C LYS A 672 18.76 -27.36 -37.03
N ASN A 673 17.95 -26.88 -37.96
CA ASN A 673 18.19 -25.65 -38.71
C ASN A 673 16.96 -24.74 -38.64
N VAL A 674 17.10 -23.58 -38.02
CA VAL A 674 16.04 -22.58 -37.91
C VAL A 674 15.84 -21.92 -39.28
N ILE A 675 14.61 -22.01 -39.78
CA ILE A 675 14.18 -21.33 -41.01
C ILE A 675 13.67 -19.93 -40.67
N GLU A 676 12.72 -19.86 -39.73
CA GLU A 676 12.11 -18.62 -39.27
C GLU A 676 12.19 -18.55 -37.74
N PRO A 677 12.90 -17.58 -37.15
CA PRO A 677 13.06 -17.50 -35.70
C PRO A 677 11.76 -17.10 -34.98
N GLY A 678 10.81 -16.47 -35.67
CA GLY A 678 9.52 -16.06 -35.12
C GLY A 678 9.63 -15.29 -33.79
N PHE A 679 8.82 -15.66 -32.81
CA PHE A 679 8.84 -15.05 -31.47
C PHE A 679 10.18 -15.20 -30.72
N THR A 680 11.06 -16.13 -31.12
CA THR A 680 12.35 -16.31 -30.44
C THR A 680 13.37 -15.21 -30.76
N THR A 681 13.07 -14.34 -31.75
CA THR A 681 13.80 -13.09 -31.97
C THR A 681 13.66 -12.14 -30.79
N ILE A 682 12.44 -11.97 -30.28
CA ILE A 682 12.15 -11.06 -29.15
C ILE A 682 12.39 -11.71 -27.77
N MET A 683 12.33 -13.05 -27.70
CA MET A 683 12.67 -13.86 -26.52
C MET A 683 13.92 -14.73 -26.77
N PRO A 684 15.13 -14.15 -26.76
CA PRO A 684 16.36 -14.85 -27.16
C PRO A 684 16.71 -16.06 -26.28
N TRP A 685 16.33 -16.08 -25.00
CA TRP A 685 16.50 -17.23 -24.11
C TRP A 685 15.61 -18.43 -24.47
N LYS A 686 14.65 -18.27 -25.39
CA LYS A 686 13.84 -19.36 -25.96
C LYS A 686 14.30 -19.76 -27.37
N ARG A 687 15.42 -19.24 -27.88
CA ARG A 687 15.94 -19.56 -29.22
C ARG A 687 16.20 -21.06 -29.38
N VAL A 688 15.92 -21.57 -30.58
CA VAL A 688 16.39 -22.90 -31.01
C VAL A 688 17.78 -22.69 -31.60
N SER A 689 18.79 -23.37 -31.07
CA SER A 689 20.14 -23.30 -31.62
C SER A 689 20.19 -23.98 -32.99
N ASN A 690 20.91 -23.37 -33.93
CA ASN A 690 21.28 -24.08 -35.16
C ASN A 690 22.40 -25.05 -34.80
N ASP A 691 22.19 -26.32 -35.10
CA ASP A 691 23.26 -27.31 -35.05
C ASP A 691 24.13 -27.15 -36.29
N GLU A 692 25.33 -27.75 -36.26
CA GLU A 692 26.10 -27.84 -37.49
C GLU A 692 25.33 -28.64 -38.55
N PRO A 693 25.35 -28.21 -39.83
CA PRO A 693 24.70 -28.96 -40.89
C PRO A 693 25.17 -30.41 -40.91
N ILE A 694 24.22 -31.33 -40.92
CA ILE A 694 24.50 -32.75 -41.17
C ILE A 694 25.02 -32.85 -42.61
N PRO A 695 26.18 -33.50 -42.85
CA PRO A 695 26.69 -33.73 -44.20
C PRO A 695 25.67 -34.47 -45.07
N SER A 696 25.79 -34.35 -46.39
CA SER A 696 24.96 -35.10 -47.33
C SER A 696 25.25 -36.60 -47.22
N LEU A 697 24.30 -37.36 -46.67
CA LEU A 697 24.36 -38.81 -46.54
C LEU A 697 23.36 -39.46 -47.52
N THR A 698 23.63 -40.69 -47.93
CA THR A 698 22.74 -41.47 -48.82
C THR A 698 22.20 -42.72 -48.11
N ILE A 699 20.95 -43.10 -48.42
CA ILE A 699 20.36 -44.33 -47.86
C ILE A 699 21.16 -45.53 -48.35
N ASN A 700 21.43 -46.48 -47.44
CA ASN A 700 22.32 -47.64 -47.61
C ASN A 700 23.81 -47.32 -47.75
N GLU A 701 24.24 -46.08 -47.54
CA GLU A 701 25.66 -45.75 -47.39
C GLU A 701 26.25 -46.45 -46.16
N ILE A 702 27.48 -46.97 -46.29
CA ILE A 702 28.16 -47.75 -45.24
C ILE A 702 29.43 -47.02 -44.82
N PHE A 703 29.58 -46.83 -43.51
CA PHE A 703 30.76 -46.23 -42.89
C PHE A 703 31.48 -47.26 -42.02
N THR A 704 32.80 -47.15 -41.94
CA THR A 704 33.61 -47.84 -40.94
C THR A 704 33.54 -47.06 -39.62
N ILE A 705 33.46 -47.78 -38.50
CA ILE A 705 33.48 -47.16 -37.17
C ILE A 705 34.90 -46.66 -36.89
N GLU A 706 35.03 -45.37 -36.58
CA GLU A 706 36.31 -44.76 -36.18
C GLU A 706 36.57 -45.00 -34.69
N ASP A 707 35.55 -44.76 -33.86
CA ASP A 707 35.60 -44.99 -32.43
C ASP A 707 34.25 -45.44 -31.88
N ILE A 708 34.26 -46.21 -30.79
CA ILE A 708 33.06 -46.64 -30.07
C ILE A 708 33.29 -46.52 -28.58
N LYS A 709 32.47 -45.67 -27.95
CA LYS A 709 32.55 -45.37 -26.52
C LYS A 709 31.39 -46.02 -25.80
N LEU A 710 31.73 -46.74 -24.74
CA LEU A 710 30.78 -47.18 -23.73
C LEU A 710 31.00 -46.32 -22.49
N ASP A 711 30.17 -45.30 -22.33
CA ASP A 711 30.26 -44.42 -21.16
C ASP A 711 29.44 -45.02 -20.01
N GLU A 712 30.11 -45.27 -18.90
CA GLU A 712 29.45 -45.56 -17.62
C GLU A 712 29.07 -44.24 -16.96
N ARG A 713 27.78 -44.09 -16.64
CA ARG A 713 27.23 -42.94 -15.90
C ARG A 713 26.41 -43.45 -14.74
N HIS A 714 26.02 -42.52 -13.88
CA HIS A 714 25.27 -42.80 -12.67
C HIS A 714 24.03 -41.92 -12.65
N THR A 715 22.89 -42.49 -12.27
CA THR A 715 21.67 -41.69 -12.10
C THR A 715 21.89 -40.69 -10.97
N THR A 716 21.35 -39.48 -11.12
CA THR A 716 21.50 -38.40 -10.13
C THR A 716 20.19 -38.14 -9.43
N ALA A 717 20.25 -37.89 -8.12
CA ALA A 717 19.09 -37.46 -7.36
C ALA A 717 18.49 -36.18 -7.96
N PRO A 718 17.16 -35.95 -7.81
CA PRO A 718 16.59 -34.65 -8.15
C PRO A 718 17.23 -33.54 -7.30
N ASP A 719 17.16 -32.29 -7.75
CA ASP A 719 17.57 -31.16 -6.92
C ASP A 719 16.42 -30.68 -6.02
N TYR A 720 16.71 -29.83 -5.04
CA TYR A 720 15.70 -29.14 -4.24
C TYR A 720 14.74 -28.33 -5.13
N LEU A 721 13.50 -28.15 -4.68
CA LEU A 721 12.51 -27.36 -5.41
C LEU A 721 12.98 -25.92 -5.55
N THR A 722 12.98 -25.41 -6.78
CA THR A 722 13.00 -23.97 -7.04
C THR A 722 11.65 -23.35 -6.65
N GLU A 723 11.63 -22.04 -6.38
CA GLU A 723 10.37 -21.30 -6.18
C GLU A 723 9.41 -21.50 -7.38
N SER A 724 9.94 -21.59 -8.62
CA SER A 724 9.15 -21.83 -9.84
C SER A 724 8.49 -23.23 -9.88
N GLU A 725 9.21 -24.28 -9.49
CA GLU A 725 8.64 -25.61 -9.34
C GLU A 725 7.60 -25.67 -8.21
N LEU A 726 7.87 -24.98 -7.09
CA LEU A 726 6.92 -24.92 -5.97
C LEU A 726 5.61 -24.21 -6.38
N ILE A 727 5.70 -23.09 -7.11
CA ILE A 727 4.53 -22.42 -7.69
C ILE A 727 3.76 -23.41 -8.59
N SER A 728 4.47 -24.19 -9.42
CA SER A 728 3.84 -25.20 -10.29
C SER A 728 3.10 -26.28 -9.50
N LEU A 729 3.66 -26.73 -8.37
CA LEU A 729 3.03 -27.72 -7.50
C LEU A 729 1.80 -27.15 -6.80
N MET A 730 1.89 -25.92 -6.27
CA MET A 730 0.75 -25.25 -5.65
C MET A 730 -0.42 -25.05 -6.63
N GLU A 731 -0.12 -24.57 -7.84
CA GLU A 731 -1.11 -24.44 -8.93
C GLU A 731 -1.71 -25.80 -9.33
N LYS A 732 -0.87 -26.82 -9.52
CA LYS A 732 -1.31 -28.18 -9.89
C LYS A 732 -2.24 -28.80 -8.85
N HIS A 733 -1.98 -28.55 -7.56
CA HIS A 733 -2.75 -29.08 -6.45
C HIS A 733 -3.87 -28.14 -5.98
N GLY A 734 -4.09 -27.00 -6.65
CA GLY A 734 -5.17 -26.07 -6.34
C GLY A 734 -5.09 -25.51 -4.92
N ILE A 735 -3.91 -25.10 -4.49
CA ILE A 735 -3.71 -24.37 -3.22
C ILE A 735 -3.02 -23.02 -3.48
N GLY A 736 -3.38 -22.01 -2.68
CA GLY A 736 -2.90 -20.65 -2.89
C GLY A 736 -3.56 -19.95 -4.09
N THR A 737 -4.82 -20.26 -4.40
CA THR A 737 -5.60 -19.60 -5.46
C THR A 737 -5.75 -18.09 -5.21
N ASP A 738 -6.31 -17.36 -6.17
CA ASP A 738 -6.55 -15.90 -6.08
C ASP A 738 -5.24 -15.10 -5.82
N ALA A 739 -4.17 -15.49 -6.52
CA ALA A 739 -2.84 -14.87 -6.43
C ALA A 739 -2.22 -14.84 -5.01
N SER A 740 -2.59 -15.79 -4.13
CA SER A 740 -2.05 -15.89 -2.76
C SER A 740 -0.77 -16.73 -2.64
N ILE A 741 -0.37 -17.46 -3.70
CA ILE A 741 0.90 -18.23 -3.77
C ILE A 741 2.13 -17.45 -3.24
N PRO A 742 2.39 -16.19 -3.65
CA PRO A 742 3.56 -15.45 -3.20
C PRO A 742 3.63 -15.27 -1.68
N VAL A 743 2.47 -15.08 -1.04
CA VAL A 743 2.35 -14.87 0.40
C VAL A 743 2.73 -16.13 1.15
N HIS A 744 2.21 -17.30 0.72
CA HIS A 744 2.50 -18.57 1.38
C HIS A 744 3.96 -19.01 1.23
N ILE A 745 4.56 -18.81 0.05
CA ILE A 745 6.00 -19.07 -0.16
C ILE A 745 6.84 -18.12 0.69
N ASN A 746 6.47 -16.83 0.75
CA ASN A 746 7.18 -15.87 1.59
C ASN A 746 7.08 -16.21 3.09
N ASN A 747 5.91 -16.67 3.55
CA ASN A 747 5.70 -17.05 4.94
C ASN A 747 6.63 -18.18 5.38
N ILE A 748 6.79 -19.25 4.59
CA ILE A 748 7.68 -20.36 4.97
C ILE A 748 9.17 -19.96 4.97
N CYS A 749 9.55 -18.96 4.15
CA CYS A 749 10.87 -18.35 4.15
C CYS A 749 11.08 -17.45 5.38
N GLU A 750 10.14 -16.56 5.70
CA GLU A 750 10.22 -15.65 6.86
C GLU A 750 10.23 -16.40 8.19
N ARG A 751 9.52 -17.54 8.26
CA ARG A 751 9.51 -18.44 9.41
C ARG A 751 10.74 -19.34 9.51
N ASN A 752 11.68 -19.23 8.55
CA ASN A 752 12.91 -20.01 8.51
C ASN A 752 12.65 -21.54 8.49
N TYR A 753 11.55 -21.97 7.86
CA TYR A 753 11.29 -23.38 7.57
C TYR A 753 12.03 -23.84 6.33
N VAL A 754 12.30 -22.92 5.41
CA VAL A 754 13.18 -23.13 4.25
C VAL A 754 14.19 -21.99 4.17
N LYS A 755 15.36 -22.28 3.59
CA LYS A 755 16.36 -21.28 3.18
C LYS A 755 16.40 -21.21 1.66
N VAL A 756 16.55 -20.00 1.15
CA VAL A 756 16.73 -19.80 -0.29
C VAL A 756 18.20 -19.85 -0.65
N ASP A 757 18.59 -20.83 -1.45
CA ASP A 757 19.94 -21.01 -1.99
C ASP A 757 20.09 -20.45 -3.42
N ASN A 758 21.30 -20.53 -3.98
CA ASN A 758 21.59 -20.23 -5.37
C ASN A 758 20.60 -20.90 -6.33
N GLY A 759 20.22 -20.19 -7.40
CA GLY A 759 19.17 -20.64 -8.32
C GLY A 759 17.76 -20.58 -7.74
N ARG A 760 17.57 -19.89 -6.60
CA ARG A 760 16.28 -19.75 -5.91
C ARG A 760 15.67 -21.08 -5.47
N ARG A 761 16.54 -22.00 -5.06
CA ARG A 761 16.18 -23.32 -4.51
C ARG A 761 15.78 -23.19 -3.04
N LEU A 762 14.75 -23.91 -2.64
CA LEU A 762 14.17 -23.90 -1.31
C LEU A 762 14.64 -25.14 -0.55
N ILE A 763 15.61 -24.96 0.34
CA ILE A 763 16.19 -26.02 1.15
C ILE A 763 15.48 -26.06 2.51
N PRO A 764 14.75 -27.13 2.85
CA PRO A 764 14.15 -27.27 4.17
C PRO A 764 15.18 -27.19 5.30
N THR A 765 14.87 -26.44 6.36
CA THR A 765 15.67 -26.43 7.58
C THR A 765 15.32 -27.63 8.46
N SER A 766 16.17 -27.95 9.44
CA SER A 766 15.89 -29.03 10.41
C SER A 766 14.52 -28.85 11.08
N LEU A 767 14.15 -27.61 11.43
CA LEU A 767 12.82 -27.32 11.97
C LEU A 767 11.70 -27.60 10.96
N GLY A 768 11.86 -27.15 9.71
CA GLY A 768 10.86 -27.39 8.67
C GLY A 768 10.60 -28.87 8.38
N ILE A 769 11.68 -29.66 8.31
CA ILE A 769 11.64 -31.12 8.10
C ILE A 769 10.89 -31.80 9.25
N VAL A 770 11.34 -31.55 10.48
CA VAL A 770 10.79 -32.21 11.68
C VAL A 770 9.32 -31.82 11.90
N LEU A 771 8.93 -30.58 11.58
CA LEU A 771 7.53 -30.17 11.64
C LEU A 771 6.68 -30.99 10.66
N VAL A 772 7.06 -31.05 9.37
CA VAL A 772 6.29 -31.80 8.37
C VAL A 772 6.23 -33.28 8.71
N HIS A 773 7.37 -33.91 9.04
CA HIS A 773 7.39 -35.33 9.45
C HIS A 773 6.57 -35.57 10.73
N GLY A 774 6.61 -34.64 11.68
CA GLY A 774 5.80 -34.71 12.89
C GLY A 774 4.30 -34.61 12.61
N TYR A 775 3.88 -33.71 11.73
CA TYR A 775 2.49 -33.65 11.28
C TYR A 775 2.11 -34.94 10.56
N GLN A 776 2.94 -35.43 9.62
CA GLN A 776 2.65 -36.66 8.87
C GLN A 776 2.57 -37.90 9.73
N LYS A 777 3.40 -38.00 10.77
CA LYS A 777 3.37 -39.10 11.73
C LYS A 777 2.10 -39.12 12.57
N ILE A 778 1.49 -37.96 12.79
CA ILE A 778 0.24 -37.81 13.54
C ILE A 778 -0.96 -37.92 12.58
N ASP A 779 -1.07 -36.98 11.64
CA ASP A 779 -2.13 -36.87 10.64
C ASP A 779 -1.56 -36.28 9.31
N PRO A 780 -1.31 -37.13 8.28
CA PRO A 780 -0.78 -36.69 6.99
C PRO A 780 -1.56 -35.55 6.33
N GLU A 781 -2.88 -35.51 6.49
CA GLU A 781 -3.75 -34.51 5.87
C GLU A 781 -3.48 -33.08 6.36
N LEU A 782 -2.79 -32.90 7.50
CA LEU A 782 -2.36 -31.57 7.96
C LEU A 782 -1.21 -30.98 7.14
N SER A 783 -0.51 -31.82 6.37
CA SER A 783 0.65 -31.46 5.53
C SER A 783 0.43 -31.74 4.04
N LEU A 784 -0.54 -32.57 3.68
CA LEU A 784 -0.90 -32.81 2.29
C LEU A 784 -1.83 -31.68 1.79
N PRO A 785 -1.80 -31.36 0.48
CA PRO A 785 -2.57 -30.23 -0.05
C PRO A 785 -4.08 -30.50 -0.18
N HIS A 786 -4.53 -31.75 -0.03
CA HIS A 786 -5.91 -32.17 -0.35
C HIS A 786 -6.97 -31.42 0.44
N MET A 787 -6.84 -31.37 1.77
CA MET A 787 -7.76 -30.62 2.61
C MET A 787 -7.82 -29.13 2.25
N ARG A 788 -6.65 -28.50 2.03
CA ARG A 788 -6.61 -27.07 1.70
C ARG A 788 -7.26 -26.79 0.34
N SER A 789 -7.02 -27.65 -0.65
CA SER A 789 -7.64 -27.53 -1.97
C SER A 789 -9.16 -27.64 -1.91
N SER A 790 -9.69 -28.54 -1.07
CA SER A 790 -11.14 -28.64 -0.81
C SER A 790 -11.68 -27.35 -0.19
N VAL A 791 -10.99 -26.78 0.80
CA VAL A 791 -11.38 -25.51 1.42
C VAL A 791 -11.37 -24.37 0.39
N GLU A 792 -10.33 -24.24 -0.44
CA GLU A 792 -10.28 -23.19 -1.47
C GLU A 792 -11.38 -23.35 -2.53
N THR A 793 -11.75 -24.58 -2.85
CA THR A 793 -12.90 -24.86 -3.72
C THR A 793 -14.20 -24.39 -3.07
N GLU A 794 -14.45 -24.70 -1.79
CA GLU A 794 -15.64 -24.25 -1.06
C GLU A 794 -15.69 -22.71 -0.93
N LEU A 795 -14.54 -22.05 -0.70
CA LEU A 795 -14.46 -20.59 -0.69
C LEU A 795 -14.84 -19.99 -2.05
N ASN A 796 -14.44 -20.63 -3.15
CA ASN A 796 -14.85 -20.19 -4.48
C ASN A 796 -16.35 -20.40 -4.73
N GLU A 797 -16.95 -21.48 -4.22
CA GLU A 797 -18.40 -21.68 -4.30
C GLU A 797 -19.18 -20.64 -3.47
N ILE A 798 -18.62 -20.13 -2.35
CA ILE A 798 -19.17 -18.97 -1.64
C ILE A 798 -19.14 -17.75 -2.56
N ALA A 799 -18.00 -17.47 -3.20
CA ALA A 799 -17.84 -16.32 -4.09
C ALA A 799 -18.84 -16.34 -5.26
N LEU A 800 -19.17 -17.53 -5.77
CA LEU A 800 -20.18 -17.74 -6.81
C LEU A 800 -21.64 -17.72 -6.31
N GLY A 801 -21.85 -17.61 -4.98
CA GLY A 801 -23.17 -17.59 -4.37
C GLY A 801 -23.89 -18.94 -4.36
N ARG A 802 -23.17 -20.06 -4.54
CA ARG A 802 -23.74 -21.42 -4.62
C ARG A 802 -23.82 -22.12 -3.26
N VAL A 803 -22.98 -21.73 -2.31
CA VAL A 803 -22.98 -22.25 -0.93
C VAL A 803 -23.00 -21.11 0.09
N ASN A 804 -23.53 -21.38 1.28
CA ASN A 804 -23.65 -20.39 2.33
C ASN A 804 -22.34 -20.25 3.14
N TYR A 805 -21.91 -19.01 3.36
CA TYR A 805 -20.72 -18.65 4.15
C TYR A 805 -20.68 -19.33 5.54
N GLN A 806 -21.74 -19.24 6.32
CA GLN A 806 -21.76 -19.73 7.71
C GLN A 806 -21.65 -21.27 7.76
N GLN A 807 -22.25 -21.95 6.78
CA GLN A 807 -22.22 -23.41 6.68
C GLN A 807 -20.81 -23.91 6.38
N VAL A 808 -20.12 -23.29 5.40
CA VAL A 808 -18.73 -23.62 5.04
C VAL A 808 -17.79 -23.39 6.22
N VAL A 809 -17.84 -22.20 6.84
CA VAL A 809 -16.98 -21.88 7.99
C VAL A 809 -17.19 -22.88 9.13
N SER A 810 -18.44 -23.16 9.50
CA SER A 810 -18.76 -24.10 10.58
C SER A 810 -18.33 -25.54 10.25
N HIS A 811 -18.51 -25.96 8.99
CA HIS A 811 -18.12 -27.29 8.53
C HIS A 811 -16.61 -27.50 8.61
N VAL A 812 -15.84 -26.56 8.05
CA VAL A 812 -14.38 -26.62 8.02
C VAL A 812 -13.80 -26.52 9.44
N LEU A 813 -14.28 -25.59 10.27
CA LEU A 813 -13.81 -25.45 11.66
C LEU A 813 -14.04 -26.72 12.47
N ARG A 814 -15.19 -27.39 12.31
CA ARG A 814 -15.48 -28.66 13.01
C ARG A 814 -14.51 -29.77 12.61
N ILE A 815 -14.14 -29.87 11.33
CA ILE A 815 -13.14 -30.85 10.86
C ILE A 815 -11.77 -30.55 11.48
N PHE A 816 -11.33 -29.29 11.41
CA PHE A 816 -10.03 -28.91 11.96
C PHE A 816 -9.98 -28.97 13.49
N GLU A 817 -11.10 -28.73 14.18
CA GLU A 817 -11.22 -28.91 15.63
C GLU A 817 -11.04 -30.39 16.01
N GLN A 818 -11.68 -31.32 15.30
CA GLN A 818 -11.49 -32.77 15.51
C GLN A 818 -10.03 -33.18 15.28
N LYS A 819 -9.43 -32.70 14.18
CA LYS A 819 -8.01 -32.93 13.89
C LYS A 819 -7.08 -32.31 14.92
N PHE A 820 -7.43 -31.14 15.45
CA PHE A 820 -6.67 -30.50 16.52
C PHE A 820 -6.69 -31.33 17.81
N HIS A 821 -7.86 -31.82 18.23
CA HIS A 821 -7.96 -32.71 19.39
C HIS A 821 -7.12 -33.98 19.21
N TYR A 822 -7.22 -34.61 18.03
CA TYR A 822 -6.41 -35.77 17.70
C TYR A 822 -4.90 -35.45 17.71
N PHE A 823 -4.52 -34.28 17.19
CA PHE A 823 -3.14 -33.78 17.18
C PHE A 823 -2.59 -33.58 18.60
N VAL A 824 -3.38 -32.96 19.48
CA VAL A 824 -3.00 -32.75 20.89
C VAL A 824 -2.83 -34.09 21.62
N GLN A 825 -3.73 -35.05 21.41
CA GLN A 825 -3.64 -36.39 22.02
C GLN A 825 -2.39 -37.16 21.59
N HIS A 826 -1.92 -36.96 20.36
CA HIS A 826 -0.80 -37.69 19.77
C HIS A 826 0.47 -36.84 19.63
N ILE A 827 0.57 -35.71 20.34
CA ILE A 827 1.70 -34.78 20.24
C ILE A 827 3.07 -35.43 20.51
N GLN A 828 3.10 -36.51 21.29
CA GLN A 828 4.30 -37.32 21.55
C GLN A 828 4.94 -37.86 20.26
N GLY A 829 4.14 -38.12 19.21
CA GLY A 829 4.63 -38.54 17.90
C GLY A 829 5.58 -37.51 17.29
N MET A 830 5.22 -36.24 17.33
CA MET A 830 6.06 -35.12 16.88
C MET A 830 7.20 -34.85 17.86
N ASP A 831 6.91 -34.86 19.16
CA ASP A 831 7.89 -34.60 20.22
C ASP A 831 9.10 -35.54 20.16
N SER A 832 8.87 -36.83 19.93
CA SER A 832 9.94 -37.81 19.75
C SER A 832 10.89 -37.49 18.59
N LEU A 833 10.40 -36.86 17.51
CA LEU A 833 11.25 -36.42 16.39
C LEU A 833 12.03 -35.15 16.75
N PHE A 834 11.42 -34.27 17.54
CA PHE A 834 12.11 -33.10 18.08
C PHE A 834 13.23 -33.51 19.05
N GLU A 835 13.03 -34.51 19.91
CA GLU A 835 14.08 -35.02 20.82
C GLU A 835 15.32 -35.56 20.09
N VAL A 836 15.12 -36.15 18.90
CA VAL A 836 16.22 -36.65 18.06
C VAL A 836 16.95 -35.50 17.36
N SER A 837 16.22 -34.46 16.98
CA SER A 837 16.73 -33.39 16.12
C SER A 837 17.26 -32.17 16.90
N PHE A 838 16.82 -32.02 18.15
CA PHE A 838 17.13 -30.89 19.01
C PHE A 838 17.58 -31.37 20.39
N SER A 839 18.58 -30.70 20.92
CA SER A 839 19.19 -31.03 22.21
C SER A 839 18.30 -30.53 23.37
N PRO A 840 18.10 -31.33 24.43
CA PRO A 840 17.46 -30.86 25.65
C PRO A 840 18.23 -29.70 26.29
N LEU A 841 17.55 -28.80 27.02
CA LEU A 841 18.21 -27.62 27.63
C LEU A 841 19.44 -27.97 28.48
N ALA A 842 19.41 -29.11 29.17
CA ALA A 842 20.53 -29.56 29.99
C ALA A 842 21.78 -29.87 29.15
N ALA A 843 21.60 -30.34 27.91
CA ALA A 843 22.69 -30.67 26.99
C ALA A 843 23.10 -29.47 26.11
N SER A 844 22.26 -28.45 25.99
CA SER A 844 22.50 -27.29 25.13
C SER A 844 23.27 -26.15 25.81
N GLY A 845 23.92 -25.35 24.97
CA GLY A 845 24.57 -24.11 25.38
C GLY A 845 25.99 -24.29 25.91
N LYS A 846 26.67 -23.17 26.12
CA LYS A 846 28.07 -23.14 26.58
C LYS A 846 28.15 -22.66 28.03
N PRO A 847 28.96 -23.26 28.91
CA PRO A 847 29.21 -22.71 30.25
C PRO A 847 29.56 -21.22 30.17
N PHE A 848 28.88 -20.38 30.94
CA PHE A 848 28.93 -18.93 30.77
C PHE A 848 29.18 -18.16 32.07
N VAL A 849 28.23 -18.20 33.01
CA VAL A 849 28.35 -17.53 34.33
C VAL A 849 27.89 -18.45 35.45
N ARG A 850 28.40 -18.28 36.67
CA ARG A 850 28.05 -19.12 37.83
C ARG A 850 26.67 -18.77 38.42
N CYS A 851 25.93 -19.81 38.76
CA CYS A 851 24.68 -19.71 39.51
C CYS A 851 24.96 -19.33 40.97
N GLY A 852 24.24 -18.36 41.52
CA GLY A 852 24.40 -17.96 42.92
C GLY A 852 23.94 -19.02 43.92
N LYS A 853 23.01 -19.91 43.53
CA LYS A 853 22.49 -20.99 44.39
C LYS A 853 23.48 -22.15 44.56
N CYS A 854 24.00 -22.71 43.47
CA CYS A 854 24.86 -23.90 43.50
C CYS A 854 26.33 -23.64 43.17
N ARG A 855 26.69 -22.41 42.77
CA ARG A 855 28.05 -21.97 42.40
C ARG A 855 28.66 -22.69 41.19
N ARG A 856 27.88 -23.49 40.47
CA ARG A 856 28.26 -24.13 39.19
C ARG A 856 27.96 -23.20 38.01
N TYR A 857 28.68 -23.39 36.90
CA TYR A 857 28.41 -22.65 35.67
C TYR A 857 27.02 -22.97 35.12
N MET A 858 26.28 -21.92 34.80
CA MET A 858 25.08 -21.97 33.97
C MET A 858 25.48 -21.92 32.50
N LYS A 859 24.74 -22.63 31.66
CA LYS A 859 24.95 -22.66 30.22
C LYS A 859 24.18 -21.51 29.56
N LEU A 860 24.86 -20.71 28.75
CA LEU A 860 24.23 -19.74 27.85
C LEU A 860 23.69 -20.47 26.63
N ILE A 861 22.38 -20.35 26.45
CA ILE A 861 21.66 -20.80 25.28
C ILE A 861 21.44 -19.57 24.39
N GLU A 862 22.07 -19.57 23.22
CA GLU A 862 22.04 -18.45 22.25
C GLU A 862 20.85 -18.54 21.29
N SER A 863 20.24 -19.73 21.11
CA SER A 863 19.00 -19.89 20.34
C SER A 863 17.93 -18.94 20.87
N ARG A 864 17.13 -18.33 20.00
CA ARG A 864 16.11 -17.38 20.45
C ARG A 864 14.93 -18.10 21.11
N PRO A 865 14.38 -17.58 22.23
CA PRO A 865 14.91 -16.47 23.03
C PRO A 865 16.16 -16.88 23.83
N SER A 866 17.17 -16.00 23.88
CA SER A 866 18.40 -16.30 24.63
C SER A 866 18.13 -16.38 26.14
N ARG A 867 18.77 -17.35 26.81
CA ARG A 867 18.50 -17.75 28.20
C ARG A 867 19.71 -18.39 28.85
N LEU A 868 19.78 -18.35 30.19
CA LEU A 868 20.75 -19.10 30.99
C LEU A 868 20.06 -20.29 31.64
N HIS A 869 20.67 -21.47 31.55
CA HIS A 869 20.17 -22.67 32.21
C HIS A 869 21.18 -23.22 33.21
N CYS A 870 20.76 -23.43 34.46
CA CYS A 870 21.56 -24.09 35.47
C CYS A 870 21.25 -25.59 35.50
N GLU A 871 22.20 -26.41 35.04
CA GLU A 871 22.02 -27.86 34.96
C GLU A 871 21.84 -28.53 36.33
N THR A 872 22.47 -27.99 37.38
CA THR A 872 22.38 -28.52 38.75
C THR A 872 21.08 -28.12 39.45
N CYS A 873 20.67 -26.86 39.33
CA CYS A 873 19.42 -26.37 39.95
C CYS A 873 18.17 -26.65 39.12
N LYS A 874 18.33 -27.06 37.85
CA LYS A 874 17.24 -27.23 36.87
C LYS A 874 16.40 -25.96 36.68
N GLU A 875 17.01 -24.79 36.86
CA GLU A 875 16.35 -23.49 36.71
C GLU A 875 16.85 -22.78 35.45
N THR A 876 15.93 -22.11 34.75
CA THR A 876 16.21 -21.30 33.55
C THR A 876 15.88 -19.84 33.82
N TYR A 877 16.78 -18.95 33.45
CA TYR A 877 16.66 -17.51 33.60
C TYR A 877 16.61 -16.84 32.23
N ASN A 878 15.57 -16.04 31.98
CA ASN A 878 15.45 -15.27 30.75
C ASN A 878 16.51 -14.16 30.72
N LEU A 879 16.95 -13.81 29.51
CA LEU A 879 17.85 -12.71 29.25
C LEU A 879 17.16 -11.65 28.36
N PRO A 880 17.67 -10.41 28.33
CA PRO A 880 17.21 -9.41 27.37
C PRO A 880 17.38 -9.89 25.93
N GLN A 881 16.40 -9.59 25.09
CA GLN A 881 16.37 -9.97 23.68
C GLN A 881 16.90 -8.84 22.79
N ASN A 882 17.28 -9.15 21.54
CA ASN A 882 17.73 -8.20 20.52
C ASN A 882 19.07 -7.48 20.81
N GLY A 883 20.01 -8.20 21.42
CA GLY A 883 21.39 -7.76 21.62
C GLY A 883 22.31 -8.93 21.94
N THR A 884 23.57 -8.63 22.25
CA THR A 884 24.60 -9.60 22.58
C THR A 884 24.79 -9.68 24.09
N ILE A 885 24.86 -10.89 24.62
CA ILE A 885 25.11 -11.15 26.05
C ILE A 885 26.59 -11.48 26.23
N LYS A 886 27.25 -10.80 27.18
CA LYS A 886 28.67 -10.99 27.52
C LYS A 886 28.83 -11.28 29.01
N VAL A 887 29.89 -12.00 29.38
CA VAL A 887 30.28 -12.16 30.78
C VAL A 887 30.71 -10.82 31.34
N PHE A 888 30.18 -10.42 32.50
CA PHE A 888 30.51 -9.13 33.11
C PHE A 888 31.57 -9.27 34.22
N LYS A 889 32.84 -9.30 33.82
CA LYS A 889 34.02 -9.25 34.70
C LYS A 889 34.04 -10.30 35.84
N GLU A 890 33.25 -11.38 35.75
CA GLU A 890 33.05 -12.39 36.80
C GLU A 890 32.56 -11.82 38.15
N LEU A 891 31.93 -10.66 38.11
CA LEU A 891 31.46 -9.98 39.32
C LEU A 891 30.10 -10.52 39.74
N ARG A 892 29.84 -10.55 41.05
CA ARG A 892 28.64 -11.17 41.62
C ARG A 892 27.66 -10.12 42.13
N CYS A 893 26.38 -10.47 42.09
CA CYS A 893 25.36 -9.71 42.77
C CYS A 893 25.53 -9.88 44.29
N PRO A 894 25.57 -8.79 45.09
CA PRO A 894 25.73 -8.89 46.53
C PRO A 894 24.47 -9.41 47.25
N LEU A 895 23.34 -9.53 46.55
CA LEU A 895 22.08 -10.02 47.10
C LEU A 895 21.97 -11.55 47.06
N ASP A 896 22.35 -12.14 45.92
CA ASP A 896 22.02 -13.53 45.58
C ASP A 896 23.24 -14.33 45.08
N GLU A 897 24.43 -13.72 45.06
CA GLU A 897 25.71 -14.32 44.63
C GLU A 897 25.75 -14.78 43.16
N PHE A 898 24.75 -14.46 42.33
CA PHE A 898 24.82 -14.77 40.91
C PHE A 898 25.89 -13.93 40.21
N GLU A 899 26.68 -14.56 39.35
CA GLU A 899 27.56 -13.82 38.45
C GLU A 899 26.75 -13.00 37.44
N LEU A 900 27.14 -11.74 37.30
CA LEU A 900 26.46 -10.77 36.47
C LEU A 900 26.79 -10.99 34.99
N VAL A 901 25.84 -10.65 34.12
CA VAL A 901 26.03 -10.58 32.68
C VAL A 901 25.88 -9.15 32.18
N GLN A 902 26.50 -8.84 31.04
CA GLN A 902 26.38 -7.56 30.36
C GLN A 902 25.53 -7.75 29.10
N TYR A 903 24.48 -6.95 28.99
CA TYR A 903 23.72 -6.82 27.76
C TYR A 903 24.29 -5.67 26.92
N VAL A 904 24.58 -5.96 25.65
CA VAL A 904 25.04 -5.00 24.65
C VAL A 904 23.99 -4.92 23.55
N ALA A 905 23.32 -3.77 23.44
CA ALA A 905 22.22 -3.62 22.50
C ALA A 905 22.70 -3.37 21.07
N ASN A 906 21.93 -3.83 20.08
CA ASN A 906 22.15 -3.49 18.67
C ASN A 906 21.62 -2.05 18.38
N ASN A 907 22.27 -1.30 17.47
CA ASN A 907 21.84 0.05 17.00
C ASN A 907 21.71 1.16 18.07
N ASN A 908 22.82 1.57 18.71
CA ASN A 908 22.87 2.71 19.67
C ASN A 908 21.87 2.66 20.84
N ALA A 909 21.30 1.48 21.15
CA ALA A 909 20.50 1.26 22.36
C ALA A 909 21.39 1.07 23.61
N LYS A 910 20.79 1.09 24.80
CA LYS A 910 21.51 1.12 26.08
C LYS A 910 22.17 -0.22 26.42
N ASN A 911 23.42 -0.14 26.87
CA ASN A 911 24.10 -1.26 27.50
C ASN A 911 23.85 -1.23 29.01
N PHE A 912 23.75 -2.40 29.63
CA PHE A 912 23.65 -2.48 31.09
C PHE A 912 24.10 -3.85 31.59
N SER A 913 24.59 -3.89 32.82
CA SER A 913 24.78 -5.14 33.56
C SER A 913 23.46 -5.59 34.18
N LEU A 914 23.29 -6.90 34.35
CA LEU A 914 22.13 -7.48 35.03
C LEU A 914 22.52 -8.74 35.79
N CYS A 915 21.87 -8.95 36.95
CA CYS A 915 21.87 -10.24 37.63
C CYS A 915 20.80 -11.14 37.00
N PRO A 916 21.14 -12.37 36.54
CA PRO A 916 20.16 -13.29 35.97
C PRO A 916 18.97 -13.57 36.88
N TYR A 917 19.19 -13.67 38.19
CA TYR A 917 18.13 -13.92 39.16
C TYR A 917 17.24 -12.70 39.36
N CYS A 918 17.80 -11.53 39.72
CA CYS A 918 17.03 -10.30 39.92
C CYS A 918 16.25 -9.84 38.67
N TYR A 919 16.78 -10.09 37.46
CA TYR A 919 16.10 -9.76 36.20
C TYR A 919 14.76 -10.50 36.05
N ASN A 920 14.73 -11.77 36.46
CA ASN A 920 13.56 -12.64 36.39
C ASN A 920 12.69 -12.54 37.65
N ASN A 921 13.31 -12.29 38.79
CA ASN A 921 12.71 -12.23 40.13
C ASN A 921 13.12 -10.92 40.83
N PRO A 922 12.49 -9.78 40.51
CA PRO A 922 12.85 -8.49 41.11
C PRO A 922 12.70 -8.55 42.64
N PRO A 923 13.77 -8.28 43.41
CA PRO A 923 13.73 -8.41 44.87
C PRO A 923 13.03 -7.23 45.58
N PHE A 924 12.77 -6.13 44.88
CA PHE A 924 12.21 -4.89 45.46
C PHE A 924 10.87 -4.51 44.82
N LYS A 925 9.96 -3.91 45.60
CA LYS A 925 8.60 -3.53 45.14
C LYS A 925 8.60 -2.49 44.03
N ASP A 926 9.59 -1.62 44.02
CA ASP A 926 9.82 -0.55 43.06
C ASP A 926 10.59 -1.01 41.81
N MET A 927 11.17 -2.22 41.83
CA MET A 927 11.89 -2.81 40.70
C MET A 927 10.93 -3.60 39.80
N ARG A 928 10.91 -3.25 38.51
CA ARG A 928 10.09 -3.94 37.50
C ARG A 928 10.75 -5.25 37.06
N LYS A 929 9.96 -6.19 36.53
CA LYS A 929 10.52 -7.38 35.84
C LYS A 929 11.29 -6.96 34.59
N ASN A 930 12.29 -7.74 34.21
CA ASN A 930 13.07 -7.58 32.98
C ASN A 930 13.91 -6.29 32.91
N VAL A 931 14.35 -5.77 34.07
CA VAL A 931 15.24 -4.60 34.16
C VAL A 931 16.63 -4.99 34.66
N GLY A 932 17.64 -4.21 34.24
CA GLY A 932 19.03 -4.44 34.62
C GLY A 932 19.39 -3.93 36.01
N CYS A 933 20.64 -4.13 36.40
CA CYS A 933 21.19 -3.61 37.66
C CYS A 933 21.14 -2.09 37.75
N ASN A 934 21.05 -1.38 36.62
CA ASN A 934 20.86 0.06 36.54
C ASN A 934 19.50 0.56 37.10
N GLU A 935 18.57 -0.33 37.42
CA GLU A 935 17.35 -0.04 38.20
C GLU A 935 17.34 -0.74 39.58
N CYS A 936 18.44 -1.37 39.99
CA CYS A 936 18.57 -1.97 41.32
C CYS A 936 18.73 -0.87 42.38
N THR A 937 18.07 -1.03 43.52
CA THR A 937 18.10 -0.11 44.67
C THR A 937 18.85 -0.69 45.87
N HIS A 938 19.66 -1.74 45.66
CA HIS A 938 20.43 -2.34 46.75
C HIS A 938 21.64 -1.46 47.13
N PRO A 939 21.81 -1.09 48.41
CA PRO A 939 22.81 -0.11 48.86
C PRO A 939 24.24 -0.65 48.89
N THR A 940 24.49 -1.89 48.48
CA THR A 940 25.85 -2.42 48.30
C THR A 940 26.13 -2.85 46.86
N CYS A 941 25.14 -2.75 45.98
CA CYS A 941 25.33 -3.07 44.58
C CYS A 941 26.03 -1.91 43.89
N ARG A 942 27.31 -2.08 43.53
CA ARG A 942 28.11 -1.09 42.78
C ARG A 942 27.56 -0.77 41.38
N TYR A 943 26.56 -1.50 40.92
CA TYR A 943 25.89 -1.33 39.62
C TYR A 943 24.47 -0.78 39.75
N SER A 944 24.03 -0.51 40.99
CA SER A 944 22.73 0.05 41.30
C SER A 944 22.56 1.45 40.74
N LEU A 945 21.29 1.87 40.74
CA LEU A 945 20.88 3.24 40.53
C LEU A 945 21.52 4.19 41.56
N GLU A 946 21.67 3.74 42.80
CA GLU A 946 22.18 4.54 43.91
C GLU A 946 23.67 4.87 43.73
N PHE A 947 24.50 3.90 43.31
CA PHE A 947 25.94 4.11 43.11
C PHE A 947 26.31 4.78 41.79
N ASN A 948 25.55 4.56 40.71
CA ASN A 948 25.89 5.09 39.38
C ASN A 948 25.02 6.27 38.95
N GLY A 949 24.06 6.67 39.79
CA GLY A 949 23.16 7.78 39.55
C GLY A 949 23.86 9.13 39.68
N ILE A 950 23.63 10.01 38.72
CA ILE A 950 24.24 11.35 38.67
C ILE A 950 23.20 12.43 38.96
N CYS A 951 22.14 12.48 38.16
CA CYS A 951 21.08 13.48 38.28
C CYS A 951 19.81 13.03 37.57
N THR A 952 18.71 13.76 37.77
CA THR A 952 17.46 13.54 37.03
C THR A 952 17.65 13.77 35.52
N CYS A 953 17.05 12.90 34.70
CA CYS A 953 17.16 12.95 33.26
C CYS A 953 16.58 14.25 32.69
N TYR A 954 17.40 14.94 31.90
CA TYR A 954 17.05 16.23 31.32
C TYR A 954 15.87 16.16 30.33
N ILE A 955 15.72 15.04 29.61
CA ILE A 955 14.69 14.84 28.58
C ILE A 955 13.35 14.42 29.18
N CYS A 956 13.31 13.26 29.85
CA CYS A 956 12.03 12.70 30.29
C CYS A 956 11.59 13.20 31.68
N LYS A 957 12.48 13.83 32.45
CA LYS A 957 12.27 14.28 33.84
C LYS A 957 11.85 13.20 34.85
N GLN A 958 11.59 11.97 34.40
CA GLN A 958 11.13 10.85 35.22
C GLN A 958 12.22 9.84 35.55
N GLY A 959 13.26 9.73 34.71
CA GLY A 959 14.40 8.81 34.90
C GLY A 959 15.61 9.52 35.50
N MET A 960 16.64 8.75 35.82
CA MET A 960 17.94 9.26 36.25
C MET A 960 18.99 8.98 35.19
N PHE A 961 19.97 9.89 35.06
CA PHE A 961 21.20 9.67 34.33
C PHE A 961 22.15 8.80 35.14
N LEU A 962 22.59 7.71 34.52
CA LEU A 962 23.60 6.84 35.11
C LEU A 962 24.86 6.83 34.27
N LEU A 963 26.00 6.71 34.96
CA LEU A 963 27.27 6.39 34.33
C LEU A 963 27.26 4.95 33.82
N ASP A 964 27.44 4.78 32.51
CA ASP A 964 27.61 3.46 31.91
C ASP A 964 29.05 2.97 32.15
N VAL A 965 29.23 2.28 33.28
CA VAL A 965 30.49 1.64 33.69
C VAL A 965 30.95 0.52 32.75
N THR A 966 30.11 0.16 31.76
CA THR A 966 30.39 -0.89 30.79
C THR A 966 30.98 -0.36 29.49
N SER A 967 30.98 0.96 29.28
CA SER A 967 31.38 1.64 28.03
C SER A 967 32.87 2.05 27.97
N ILE A 968 33.76 1.42 28.75
CA ILE A 968 35.21 1.76 28.75
C ILE A 968 35.84 1.41 27.37
N PRO A 969 36.64 2.30 26.73
CA PRO A 969 37.08 3.63 27.17
C PRO A 969 36.19 4.81 26.70
N LYS A 970 35.16 4.56 25.88
CA LYS A 970 34.24 5.58 25.38
C LYS A 970 33.08 5.78 26.34
N TYR A 971 33.33 6.42 27.48
CA TYR A 971 32.33 6.59 28.54
C TYR A 971 31.02 7.21 28.03
N ARG A 972 29.89 6.70 28.52
CA ARG A 972 28.55 7.16 28.17
C ARG A 972 27.74 7.39 29.43
N LEU A 973 26.83 8.35 29.38
CA LEU A 973 25.77 8.50 30.36
C LEU A 973 24.45 8.11 29.71
N ALA A 974 23.68 7.22 30.34
CA ALA A 974 22.39 6.79 29.82
C ALA A 974 21.30 7.03 30.85
N CYS A 975 20.13 7.50 30.39
CA CYS A 975 18.96 7.53 31.24
C CYS A 975 18.50 6.09 31.54
N ASN A 976 18.04 5.74 32.74
CA ASN A 976 17.41 4.42 32.96
C ASN A 976 16.03 4.29 32.28
N LYS A 977 15.24 5.37 32.20
CA LYS A 977 13.87 5.32 31.64
C LYS A 977 13.73 5.59 30.13
N CYS A 978 14.20 6.72 29.60
CA CYS A 978 14.05 7.07 28.18
C CYS A 978 15.28 6.69 27.34
N SER A 979 15.20 6.68 26.01
CA SER A 979 16.29 6.26 25.10
C SER A 979 17.50 7.23 25.02
N PHE A 980 17.54 8.28 25.83
CA PHE A 980 18.59 9.29 25.74
C PHE A 980 19.93 8.78 26.28
N ILE A 981 20.99 8.96 25.48
CA ILE A 981 22.38 8.60 25.77
C ILE A 981 23.27 9.79 25.42
N LEU A 982 24.13 10.19 26.35
CA LEU A 982 25.18 11.18 26.15
C LEU A 982 26.52 10.45 26.02
N THR A 983 27.19 10.62 24.88
CA THR A 983 28.56 10.08 24.71
C THR A 983 29.56 11.12 25.21
N LEU A 984 30.43 10.72 26.14
CA LEU A 984 31.50 11.58 26.63
C LEU A 984 32.72 11.53 25.69
N PRO A 985 33.56 12.57 25.67
CA PRO A 985 34.70 12.66 24.76
C PRO A 985 35.73 11.54 24.96
N GLU A 986 36.35 11.09 23.86
CA GLU A 986 37.39 10.04 23.87
C GLU A 986 38.69 10.46 24.58
N ALA A 987 38.83 11.73 24.96
CA ALA A 987 39.97 12.23 25.71
C ALA A 987 39.92 11.84 27.20
N ILE A 988 38.78 11.39 27.73
CA ILE A 988 38.66 10.93 29.11
C ILE A 988 39.28 9.53 29.24
N GLN A 989 40.34 9.39 30.05
CA GLN A 989 40.96 8.11 30.39
C GLN A 989 40.17 7.39 31.49
N LYS A 990 39.72 8.12 32.52
CA LYS A 990 39.00 7.56 33.67
C LYS A 990 37.93 8.51 34.17
N ILE A 991 36.79 7.96 34.56
CA ILE A 991 35.72 8.71 35.24
C ILE A 991 35.16 7.90 36.40
N THR A 992 34.99 8.53 37.55
CA THR A 992 34.39 7.95 38.76
C THR A 992 33.45 8.95 39.41
N LEU A 993 32.34 8.47 39.97
CA LEU A 993 31.43 9.33 40.74
C LEU A 993 31.98 9.49 42.16
N LYS A 994 31.91 10.71 42.70
CA LYS A 994 32.28 10.97 44.09
C LYS A 994 31.09 10.69 45.01
N GLU A 995 31.21 9.65 45.83
CA GLU A 995 30.18 9.28 46.79
C GLU A 995 29.95 10.42 47.81
N GLY A 996 28.72 10.91 47.91
CA GLY A 996 28.32 11.94 48.90
C GLY A 996 28.79 13.37 48.61
N GLU A 997 29.47 13.65 47.50
CA GLU A 997 29.85 15.01 47.10
C GLU A 997 28.94 15.53 45.97
N PHE A 998 28.19 16.61 46.27
CA PHE A 998 27.23 17.21 45.34
C PHE A 998 27.68 18.60 44.87
N CYS A 999 27.29 18.96 43.66
CA CYS A 999 27.52 20.28 43.12
C CYS A 999 26.71 21.33 43.89
N LYS A 1000 27.38 22.36 44.42
CA LYS A 1000 26.76 23.46 45.19
C LYS A 1000 25.70 24.26 44.42
N GLN A 1001 25.62 24.14 43.10
CA GLN A 1001 24.68 24.90 42.25
C GLN A 1001 23.43 24.11 41.85
N CYS A 1002 23.55 22.81 41.58
CA CYS A 1002 22.47 22.01 40.99
C CYS A 1002 22.26 20.64 41.66
N ASP A 1003 22.94 20.40 42.79
CA ASP A 1003 22.81 19.20 43.62
C ASP A 1003 23.11 17.88 42.90
N THR A 1004 23.82 17.97 41.77
CA THR A 1004 24.24 16.81 40.97
C THR A 1004 25.51 16.22 41.54
N THR A 1005 25.60 14.89 41.61
CA THR A 1005 26.80 14.16 42.05
C THR A 1005 28.02 14.59 41.24
N LEU A 1006 29.11 14.95 41.93
CA LEU A 1006 30.37 15.34 41.29
C LEU A 1006 31.09 14.12 40.72
N MET A 1007 31.84 14.32 39.65
CA MET A 1007 32.60 13.27 38.98
C MET A 1007 34.07 13.64 38.98
N ASP A 1008 34.92 12.68 39.34
CA ASP A 1008 36.35 12.77 39.12
C ASP A 1008 36.68 12.28 37.72
N ILE A 1009 37.43 13.10 36.98
CA ILE A 1009 37.69 12.90 35.56
C ILE A 1009 39.19 13.02 35.32
N GLU A 1010 39.77 12.00 34.69
CA GLU A 1010 41.16 11.98 34.29
C GLU A 1010 41.23 12.08 32.77
N PHE A 1011 41.83 13.15 32.25
CA PHE A 1011 41.99 13.38 30.81
C PHE A 1011 43.36 12.93 30.31
N ASN A 1012 43.41 12.41 29.09
CA ASN A 1012 44.65 12.16 28.38
C ASN A 1012 45.32 13.49 28.03
N LYS A 1013 46.47 13.77 28.66
CA LYS A 1013 47.24 15.00 28.50
C LYS A 1013 47.64 15.29 27.04
N GLU A 1014 47.81 14.27 26.21
CA GLU A 1014 48.17 14.43 24.79
C GLU A 1014 46.96 14.79 23.91
N LYS A 1015 45.76 14.30 24.26
CA LYS A 1015 44.55 14.49 23.43
C LYS A 1015 43.74 15.73 23.82
N SER A 1016 43.89 16.23 25.04
CA SER A 1016 43.18 17.44 25.50
C SER A 1016 44.03 18.19 26.54
N PRO A 1017 45.07 18.93 26.11
CA PRO A 1017 45.96 19.67 26.99
C PRO A 1017 45.21 20.68 27.88
N ASP A 1018 44.21 21.35 27.29
CA ASP A 1018 43.43 22.42 27.93
C ASP A 1018 42.51 21.94 29.05
N LEU A 1019 42.23 20.63 29.12
CA LEU A 1019 41.35 20.01 30.12
C LEU A 1019 42.12 19.15 31.13
N SER A 1020 43.45 19.07 31.00
CA SER A 1020 44.30 18.24 31.86
C SER A 1020 44.35 18.68 33.33
N SER A 1021 43.96 19.93 33.62
CA SER A 1021 43.85 20.49 34.97
C SER A 1021 42.48 20.24 35.63
N LEU A 1022 41.49 19.76 34.87
CA LEU A 1022 40.14 19.49 35.38
C LEU A 1022 40.09 18.09 36.01
N SER A 1023 40.25 18.01 37.33
CA SER A 1023 40.24 16.75 38.07
C SER A 1023 38.85 16.37 38.61
N SER A 1024 37.97 17.34 38.86
CA SER A 1024 36.62 17.12 39.37
C SER A 1024 35.63 18.12 38.77
N ALA A 1025 34.50 17.66 38.26
CA ALA A 1025 33.53 18.50 37.58
C ALA A 1025 32.09 18.02 37.74
N CYS A 1026 31.16 18.99 37.69
CA CYS A 1026 29.74 18.72 37.55
C CYS A 1026 29.35 18.67 36.07
N ILE A 1027 28.66 17.59 35.66
CA ILE A 1027 28.16 17.41 34.28
C ILE A 1027 27.20 18.53 33.84
N LEU A 1028 26.47 19.15 34.78
CA LEU A 1028 25.44 20.16 34.48
C LEU A 1028 25.93 21.61 34.62
N CYS A 1029 27.03 21.87 35.31
CA CYS A 1029 27.48 23.25 35.60
C CYS A 1029 28.78 23.62 34.88
N HIS A 1030 29.59 22.63 34.52
CA HIS A 1030 30.85 22.91 33.84
C HIS A 1030 30.61 23.16 32.35
N GLU A 1031 31.09 24.30 31.84
CA GLU A 1031 30.84 24.82 30.49
C GLU A 1031 31.08 23.79 29.38
N TYR A 1032 32.15 23.02 29.51
CA TYR A 1032 32.52 21.96 28.56
C TYR A 1032 31.44 20.86 28.40
N PHE A 1033 30.85 20.37 29.50
CA PHE A 1033 29.84 19.32 29.45
C PHE A 1033 28.47 19.86 29.06
N LEU A 1034 28.17 21.11 29.43
CA LEU A 1034 26.97 21.82 28.99
C LEU A 1034 26.91 21.95 27.46
N ASP A 1035 28.01 22.33 26.82
CA ASP A 1035 28.09 22.43 25.36
C ASP A 1035 27.92 21.05 24.68
N ALA A 1036 28.46 19.97 25.27
CA ALA A 1036 28.25 18.61 24.79
C ALA A 1036 26.78 18.15 24.92
N ILE A 1037 26.13 18.45 26.05
CA ILE A 1037 24.70 18.16 26.28
C ILE A 1037 23.84 18.96 25.29
N GLN A 1038 24.08 20.26 25.15
CA GLN A 1038 23.30 21.13 24.27
C GLN A 1038 23.40 20.72 22.81
N ARG A 1039 24.60 20.34 22.33
CA ARG A 1039 24.78 19.80 20.98
C ARG A 1039 24.02 18.49 20.77
N THR A 1040 24.09 17.57 21.72
CA THR A 1040 23.40 16.28 21.66
C THR A 1040 21.88 16.44 21.71
N VAL A 1041 21.38 17.31 22.60
CA VAL A 1041 19.95 17.66 22.69
C VAL A 1041 19.50 18.31 21.39
N THR A 1042 20.18 19.33 20.89
CA THR A 1042 19.82 20.02 19.63
C THR A 1042 19.80 19.07 18.43
N PHE A 1043 20.76 18.15 18.35
CA PHE A 1043 20.77 17.09 17.33
C PHE A 1043 19.55 16.17 17.44
N ILE A 1044 19.19 15.72 18.64
CA ILE A 1044 18.02 14.85 18.89
C ILE A 1044 16.71 15.60 18.62
N THR A 1045 16.57 16.85 19.08
CA THR A 1045 15.37 17.67 18.82
C THR A 1045 15.21 17.94 17.32
N ASN A 1046 16.31 18.14 16.58
CA ASN A 1046 16.29 18.28 15.12
C ASN A 1046 16.03 16.96 14.38
N MET A 1047 16.41 15.81 14.94
CA MET A 1047 16.02 14.48 14.41
C MET A 1047 14.56 14.14 14.71
N GLN A 1048 14.03 14.49 15.88
CA GLN A 1048 12.63 14.30 16.25
C GLN A 1048 11.70 15.25 15.47
N ASN A 1049 12.21 16.42 15.05
CA ASN A 1049 11.53 17.35 14.13
C ASN A 1049 11.78 17.05 12.64
N ARG A 1050 12.50 15.97 12.30
CA ARG A 1050 12.48 15.41 10.93
C ARG A 1050 11.34 14.41 10.83
N PRO A 1051 10.50 14.47 9.78
CA PRO A 1051 9.47 13.46 9.58
C PRO A 1051 10.17 12.13 9.27
N THR A 1052 10.29 11.27 10.27
CA THR A 1052 10.79 9.90 10.12
C THR A 1052 9.61 8.93 10.16
N SER A 1053 9.47 8.21 9.06
CA SER A 1053 8.60 7.06 8.88
C SER A 1053 9.09 5.88 9.72
N GLY A 1054 8.23 5.33 10.59
CA GLY A 1054 8.28 3.91 10.97
C GLY A 1054 8.38 3.53 12.46
N ARG A 1055 7.37 2.74 12.89
CA ARG A 1055 7.31 1.72 13.97
C ARG A 1055 7.27 2.20 15.43
N GLY A 1056 6.04 2.36 15.95
CA GLY A 1056 5.75 2.50 17.37
C GLY A 1056 4.96 1.30 17.91
N GLY A 1057 5.50 0.65 18.95
CA GLY A 1057 4.76 -0.21 19.87
C GLY A 1057 4.15 0.65 20.98
N GLY A 1058 2.84 0.49 21.20
CA GLY A 1058 2.08 1.28 22.17
C GLY A 1058 2.05 0.68 23.58
N THR A 1059 1.88 1.54 24.57
CA THR A 1059 1.13 1.29 25.81
C THR A 1059 0.61 2.63 26.38
N PRO A 1060 -0.48 2.64 27.20
CA PRO A 1060 -1.52 3.67 27.14
C PRO A 1060 -1.71 4.51 28.43
N GLY A 1061 -2.33 5.70 28.28
CA GLY A 1061 -3.30 6.23 29.25
C GLY A 1061 -3.00 7.57 29.97
N GLY A 1062 -3.85 8.58 29.72
CA GLY A 1062 -4.39 9.49 30.77
C GLY A 1062 -4.00 10.98 30.74
N PRO A 1063 -4.83 11.90 31.33
CA PRO A 1063 -5.49 12.96 30.55
C PRO A 1063 -5.37 14.42 31.08
N ARG A 1064 -5.89 15.40 30.29
CA ARG A 1064 -6.26 16.82 30.60
C ARG A 1064 -5.10 17.81 30.75
N GLY A 1065 -5.16 19.09 30.39
CA GLY A 1065 -6.18 20.01 29.85
C GLY A 1065 -5.47 21.17 29.11
N GLY A 1066 -6.10 21.93 28.20
CA GLY A 1066 -6.92 23.08 28.55
C GLY A 1066 -6.06 24.33 28.87
N GLY A 1067 -5.84 25.24 27.90
CA GLY A 1067 -5.15 26.51 28.17
C GLY A 1067 -4.98 27.43 26.95
N ARG A 1068 -5.87 28.43 26.87
CA ARG A 1068 -5.81 29.58 25.95
C ARG A 1068 -4.60 30.47 26.26
N GLY A 1069 -4.01 31.12 25.25
CA GLY A 1069 -3.02 32.18 25.46
C GLY A 1069 -2.69 32.96 24.19
N ARG A 1070 -3.32 34.13 24.03
CA ARG A 1070 -3.01 35.18 23.04
C ARG A 1070 -1.66 35.84 23.38
N GLY A 1071 -0.92 36.33 22.39
CA GLY A 1071 0.20 37.26 22.63
C GLY A 1071 0.90 37.75 21.36
N ARG A 1072 0.75 39.06 21.09
CA ARG A 1072 1.32 39.84 19.98
C ARG A 1072 2.77 40.29 20.27
N GLY A 1073 3.51 40.65 19.21
CA GLY A 1073 4.66 41.60 19.23
C GLY A 1073 5.75 41.21 18.21
N ARG A 1074 5.85 41.78 17.00
CA ARG A 1074 6.37 43.10 16.57
C ARG A 1074 7.83 43.43 16.98
N GLY A 1075 8.67 43.70 15.97
CA GLY A 1075 9.89 44.55 16.03
C GLY A 1075 11.14 43.85 15.49
N ARG A 1076 11.53 44.01 14.21
CA ARG A 1076 12.33 45.11 13.57
C ARG A 1076 13.82 45.15 13.95
N GLY A 1077 14.69 44.91 12.95
CA GLY A 1077 15.62 45.93 12.45
C GLY A 1077 17.14 45.73 12.57
N GLY A 1078 17.85 45.97 11.45
CA GLY A 1078 19.25 46.45 11.36
C GLY A 1078 20.30 45.34 11.13
N SER A 1079 20.88 45.12 9.95
CA SER A 1079 21.78 45.95 9.13
C SER A 1079 23.07 46.40 9.85
N SER A 1080 24.23 45.82 9.49
CA SER A 1080 25.28 46.50 8.70
C SER A 1080 26.70 45.92 8.91
N ASN A 1081 27.24 45.40 7.79
CA ASN A 1081 28.50 45.81 7.13
C ASN A 1081 29.91 45.48 7.66
N ARG A 1082 30.81 45.40 6.65
CA ARG A 1082 32.30 45.29 6.61
C ARG A 1082 32.85 43.85 6.69
N GLY A 1083 33.69 43.37 5.78
CA GLY A 1083 34.41 43.96 4.65
C GLY A 1083 35.76 43.22 4.44
N ARG A 1084 36.34 43.36 3.22
CA ARG A 1084 37.62 42.82 2.69
C ARG A 1084 37.45 41.42 2.07
N GLY A 1085 37.59 41.21 0.76
CA GLY A 1085 38.66 41.60 -0.19
C GLY A 1085 39.30 40.28 -0.65
N SER A 1086 39.65 39.97 -1.90
CA SER A 1086 39.90 40.68 -3.16
C SER A 1086 39.87 39.59 -4.27
N SER A 1087 39.22 39.80 -5.43
CA SER A 1087 39.84 40.25 -6.70
C SER A 1087 40.85 39.21 -7.28
N ARG A 1088 40.87 38.77 -8.54
CA ARG A 1088 40.48 39.23 -9.90
C ARG A 1088 40.50 37.94 -10.77
N GLY A 1089 39.77 37.75 -11.86
CA GLY A 1089 39.31 38.68 -12.88
C GLY A 1089 39.95 38.28 -14.22
N GLY A 1090 39.14 37.93 -15.21
CA GLY A 1090 39.62 37.63 -16.57
C GLY A 1090 38.46 37.59 -17.57
N ARG A 1091 38.30 38.68 -18.33
CA ARG A 1091 37.30 38.88 -19.38
C ARG A 1091 37.64 38.08 -20.64
N GLY A 1092 36.63 37.65 -21.39
CA GLY A 1092 36.78 37.22 -22.78
C GLY A 1092 35.44 37.23 -23.53
N ARG A 1093 35.28 38.17 -24.45
CA ARG A 1093 34.18 38.25 -25.42
C ARG A 1093 34.40 37.22 -26.54
N GLY A 1094 33.31 36.68 -27.08
CA GLY A 1094 33.10 36.65 -28.54
C GLY A 1094 33.22 35.31 -29.27
N ARG A 1095 32.11 34.99 -29.97
CA ARG A 1095 31.98 34.34 -31.28
C ARG A 1095 32.54 32.92 -31.50
N GLY A 1096 31.69 32.08 -32.10
CA GLY A 1096 32.11 31.21 -33.21
C GLY A 1096 31.69 29.74 -33.09
N LYS A 1097 30.67 29.39 -33.88
CA LYS A 1097 30.43 28.11 -34.58
C LYS A 1097 31.33 26.92 -34.21
N ASN A 1098 30.73 25.83 -33.72
CA ASN A 1098 30.33 24.66 -34.52
C ASN A 1098 29.31 23.82 -33.75
#